data_AF-A0A3P7LTJ2-F1
#
_entry.id   AF-A0A3P7LTJ2-F1
#
_cell.length_a   1.000
_cell.length_b   1.000
_cell.length_c   1.000
_cell.angle_alpha   90.00
_cell.angle_beta   90.00
_cell.angle_gamma   90.00
#
_symmetry.space_group_name_H-M   'P 1'
#
loop_
_entity.id
_entity.type
_entity.pdbx_description
1 polymer ?
#
loop_
_entity_poly.entity_id
_entity_poly.type
_entity_poly.pdbx_seq_one_letter_code
_entity_poly.pdbx_strand_id
1 'polypeptide(L)'
;MVDQYLEAAADFCENELSPINQTGDREGCTWNDGVVTTPTGFKEAYQKYIELGFPSLSAEEQYGGQGLPNSLGITISEMVGTANWAWGMYPGLSHGAVRSDLGIIRTKAEPQADGSYAISGEKIFISAGEHDMAENIIHIVLARLPGAPKGYLIGPENRGLNCMFTFMNTARIGTAVQGLAASEGSFQGALAYAKDRLAMHNILSLLTPIAKAFLTETGSEAAKHGVQVFGGHGFISEHGMEQIVRDTRIACLYEAAVDYLYFSGYVTLAYLWARMALVAQETLAAGTTEADFYNAKLTTARFYFKKILPRVRAHVDVIATEQFWQANENLAHLDTATAEAILEEMAKFAQNVTLPLNRTGDEEGAKYENGNVTTPAGFKEAFKQYAEGGWIGLGADAEWGGQEMPKMLTVLSDEMLFATNPSFMLYPLLSVGAGMALNSYGSQAQKETYLPKIYSGEWSGTMCLTEPHAGTDLGIIKTKAERNDDGTYSITGTKIFITGGDHDLAENIIHLVLAKTPDAPAGSRGISLFIVPKFLVNADGSLGERNPVGPGSIEHKMGIKASATCVMNFDGAKGYLVGKENEGLAAMFVMMNYERLSMGIQGLGASEFAYQNAAQYATDRLQGRSAAGVQSPNKPADSILVHGDVRRMLLNARANNEASRAFAVYVGQQLDITKFSTDPEAVKKANDRVALLTPIAKAYLTDTAFQATLDAQMVFGGHGYIREWGVEQCIRDLRISQIYEGTNGVQSQDLIGRKTIKSTEVESVTQYILEAAKESHDFPNSAAVDYLHAVGLLSFSYMFARIANAAKDKEGEFYKNKLALACYFVQRILPELAVRITKIKSGADVIMNFSEDYFTTQA
;
A
#
# COMPACT_ATOMS: atom_id res chain seq x y z
N MET A 1 -8.25 -11.89 42.65
CA MET A 1 -9.55 -11.93 41.94
C MET A 1 -9.44 -11.25 40.59
N VAL A 2 -9.15 -9.94 40.51
CA VAL A 2 -8.89 -9.30 39.19
C VAL A 2 -7.71 -9.99 38.50
N ASP A 3 -6.60 -10.18 39.22
CA ASP A 3 -5.41 -10.84 38.69
C ASP A 3 -5.70 -12.24 38.16
N GLN A 4 -6.55 -13.02 38.84
CA GLN A 4 -6.96 -14.36 38.42
C GLN A 4 -7.77 -14.36 37.10
N TYR A 5 -8.57 -13.31 36.85
CA TYR A 5 -9.25 -13.14 35.56
C TYR A 5 -8.28 -12.70 34.45
N LEU A 6 -7.26 -11.92 34.79
CA LEU A 6 -6.23 -11.46 33.84
C LEU A 6 -5.24 -12.58 33.50
N GLU A 7 -4.81 -13.37 34.48
CA GLU A 7 -4.01 -14.60 34.32
C GLU A 7 -4.77 -15.62 33.46
N ALA A 8 -6.04 -15.93 33.80
CA ALA A 8 -6.84 -16.85 32.99
C ALA A 8 -7.12 -16.34 31.57
N ALA A 9 -7.20 -15.02 31.37
CA ALA A 9 -7.34 -14.43 30.05
C ALA A 9 -6.03 -14.46 29.25
N ALA A 10 -4.89 -14.20 29.89
CA ALA A 10 -3.56 -14.34 29.29
C ALA A 10 -3.29 -15.80 28.90
N ASP A 11 -3.51 -16.75 29.81
CA ASP A 11 -3.38 -18.19 29.56
C ASP A 11 -4.24 -18.62 28.35
N PHE A 12 -5.50 -18.16 28.28
CA PHE A 12 -6.39 -18.43 27.14
C PHE A 12 -5.90 -17.80 25.84
N CYS A 13 -5.41 -16.55 25.89
CA CYS A 13 -4.92 -15.83 24.72
C CYS A 13 -3.63 -16.45 24.16
N GLU A 14 -2.69 -16.82 25.02
CA GLU A 14 -1.41 -17.44 24.66
C GLU A 14 -1.59 -18.87 24.14
N ASN A 15 -2.36 -19.71 24.86
CA ASN A 15 -2.39 -21.15 24.60
C ASN A 15 -3.52 -21.58 23.66
N GLU A 16 -4.57 -20.77 23.46
CA GLU A 16 -5.75 -21.16 22.67
C GLU A 16 -5.99 -20.24 21.46
N LEU A 17 -5.94 -18.90 21.64
CA LEU A 17 -6.26 -17.95 20.56
C LEU A 17 -5.10 -17.67 19.60
N SER A 18 -3.92 -17.37 20.14
CA SER A 18 -2.72 -17.07 19.35
C SER A 18 -2.36 -18.21 18.38
N PRO A 19 -2.37 -19.50 18.79
CA PRO A 19 -2.03 -20.60 17.88
C PRO A 19 -2.99 -20.77 16.69
N ILE A 20 -4.28 -20.42 16.85
CA ILE A 20 -5.28 -20.54 15.78
C ILE A 20 -5.39 -19.28 14.91
N ASN A 21 -4.62 -18.21 15.19
CA ASN A 21 -4.66 -16.96 14.43
C ASN A 21 -4.21 -17.15 12.97
N GLN A 22 -3.16 -17.94 12.72
CA GLN A 22 -2.74 -18.29 11.35
C GLN A 22 -3.72 -19.25 10.65
N THR A 23 -4.44 -20.09 11.39
CA THR A 23 -5.47 -20.98 10.84
C THR A 23 -6.63 -20.16 10.27
N GLY A 24 -7.01 -19.08 10.98
CA GLY A 24 -8.01 -18.12 10.52
C GLY A 24 -7.74 -17.56 9.12
N ASP A 25 -6.48 -17.21 8.87
CA ASP A 25 -6.00 -16.64 7.60
C ASP A 25 -5.89 -17.66 6.47
N ARG A 26 -5.41 -18.88 6.77
CA ARG A 26 -5.16 -19.91 5.76
C ARG A 26 -6.44 -20.57 5.26
N GLU A 27 -7.40 -20.78 6.15
CA GLU A 27 -8.66 -21.45 5.83
C GLU A 27 -9.76 -20.45 5.43
N GLY A 28 -9.84 -19.32 6.12
CA GLY A 28 -10.94 -18.37 6.01
C GLY A 28 -12.30 -18.95 6.42
N CYS A 29 -13.34 -18.14 6.35
CA CYS A 29 -14.70 -18.67 6.42
C CYS A 29 -15.10 -19.21 5.03
N THR A 30 -15.57 -20.44 4.96
CA THR A 30 -16.09 -21.04 3.72
C THR A 30 -17.62 -20.98 3.70
N TRP A 31 -18.21 -20.87 2.51
CA TRP A 31 -19.65 -20.90 2.32
C TRP A 31 -20.03 -22.03 1.37
N ASN A 32 -20.97 -22.88 1.78
CA ASN A 32 -21.52 -23.95 0.96
C ASN A 32 -23.01 -24.13 1.24
N ASP A 33 -23.84 -24.11 0.20
CA ASP A 33 -25.30 -24.32 0.25
C ASP A 33 -26.05 -23.55 1.38
N GLY A 34 -25.63 -22.31 1.64
CA GLY A 34 -26.25 -21.46 2.68
C GLY A 34 -25.63 -21.57 4.07
N VAL A 35 -24.76 -22.55 4.31
CA VAL A 35 -24.01 -22.75 5.55
C VAL A 35 -22.67 -22.02 5.47
N VAL A 36 -22.28 -21.34 6.55
CA VAL A 36 -20.92 -20.77 6.72
C VAL A 36 -20.16 -21.64 7.71
N THR A 37 -18.99 -22.12 7.32
CA THR A 37 -18.07 -22.87 8.18
C THR A 37 -16.88 -21.99 8.54
N THR A 38 -16.62 -21.84 9.84
CA THR A 38 -15.48 -21.09 10.38
C THR A 38 -14.18 -21.90 10.29
N PRO A 39 -13.01 -21.22 10.33
CA PRO A 39 -11.71 -21.87 10.47
C PRO A 39 -11.62 -22.88 11.63
N THR A 40 -10.77 -23.88 11.47
CA THR A 40 -10.49 -24.92 12.46
C THR A 40 -10.00 -24.32 13.79
N GLY A 41 -10.52 -24.81 14.92
CA GLY A 41 -10.17 -24.35 16.26
C GLY A 41 -10.99 -23.16 16.78
N PHE A 42 -11.66 -22.39 15.90
CA PHE A 42 -12.44 -21.21 16.33
C PHE A 42 -13.61 -21.60 17.24
N LYS A 43 -14.24 -22.74 16.98
CA LYS A 43 -15.39 -23.28 17.72
C LYS A 43 -15.00 -23.72 19.12
N GLU A 44 -13.89 -24.45 19.20
CA GLU A 44 -13.31 -25.01 20.42
C GLU A 44 -12.87 -23.87 21.35
N ALA A 45 -12.19 -22.86 20.80
CA ALA A 45 -11.85 -21.64 21.54
C ALA A 45 -13.09 -20.86 22.03
N TYR A 46 -14.16 -20.78 21.24
CA TYR A 46 -15.41 -20.11 21.65
C TYR A 46 -16.13 -20.85 22.79
N GLN A 47 -16.13 -22.19 22.74
CA GLN A 47 -16.64 -23.00 23.84
C GLN A 47 -15.82 -22.79 25.13
N LYS A 48 -14.49 -22.78 25.05
CA LYS A 48 -13.62 -22.52 26.20
C LYS A 48 -13.76 -21.09 26.75
N TYR A 49 -13.99 -20.09 25.88
CA TYR A 49 -14.31 -18.72 26.28
C TYR A 49 -15.61 -18.63 27.09
N ILE A 50 -16.64 -19.41 26.71
CA ILE A 50 -17.89 -19.54 27.47
C ILE A 50 -17.63 -20.20 28.84
N GLU A 51 -16.84 -21.27 28.87
CA GLU A 51 -16.51 -22.01 30.12
C GLU A 51 -15.72 -21.16 31.13
N LEU A 52 -14.86 -20.27 30.66
CA LEU A 52 -14.16 -19.26 31.48
C LEU A 52 -15.10 -18.12 31.96
N GLY A 53 -16.36 -18.11 31.52
CA GLY A 53 -17.37 -17.11 31.90
C GLY A 53 -17.15 -15.73 31.29
N PHE A 54 -16.17 -15.55 30.42
CA PHE A 54 -15.80 -14.26 29.84
C PHE A 54 -16.96 -13.54 29.11
N PRO A 55 -17.91 -14.22 28.40
CA PRO A 55 -19.08 -13.57 27.83
C PRO A 55 -19.95 -12.81 28.84
N SER A 56 -20.04 -13.29 30.10
CA SER A 56 -21.03 -12.83 31.08
C SER A 56 -20.45 -11.92 32.18
N LEU A 57 -19.13 -11.69 32.20
CA LEU A 57 -18.40 -10.88 33.19
C LEU A 57 -19.15 -9.60 33.61
N SER A 58 -19.46 -8.73 32.64
CA SER A 58 -20.09 -7.42 32.87
C SER A 58 -21.60 -7.40 32.67
N ALA A 59 -22.23 -8.56 32.46
CA ALA A 59 -23.67 -8.67 32.39
C ALA A 59 -24.28 -8.62 33.81
N GLU A 60 -25.56 -8.28 33.90
CA GLU A 60 -26.28 -8.20 35.18
C GLU A 60 -26.61 -9.61 35.71
N GLU A 61 -26.40 -9.84 37.01
CA GLU A 61 -26.60 -11.14 37.66
C GLU A 61 -28.00 -11.73 37.44
N GLN A 62 -29.03 -10.88 37.36
CA GLN A 62 -30.42 -11.27 37.09
C GLN A 62 -30.62 -11.96 35.72
N TYR A 63 -29.65 -11.86 34.81
CA TYR A 63 -29.63 -12.52 33.50
C TYR A 63 -28.50 -13.56 33.37
N GLY A 64 -27.94 -14.05 34.50
CA GLY A 64 -26.82 -14.98 34.50
C GLY A 64 -25.44 -14.32 34.29
N GLY A 65 -25.37 -13.00 34.43
CA GLY A 65 -24.12 -12.25 34.45
C GLY A 65 -23.34 -12.39 35.76
N GLN A 66 -22.11 -11.88 35.78
CA GLN A 66 -21.26 -11.87 36.98
C GLN A 66 -21.23 -10.53 37.70
N GLY A 67 -21.90 -9.48 37.18
CA GLY A 67 -21.98 -8.17 37.80
C GLY A 67 -20.66 -7.37 37.85
N LEU A 68 -19.59 -7.85 37.20
CA LEU A 68 -18.25 -7.27 37.30
C LEU A 68 -18.10 -5.98 36.46
N PRO A 69 -17.13 -5.11 36.78
CA PRO A 69 -16.95 -3.84 36.08
C PRO A 69 -16.66 -4.00 34.57
N ASN A 70 -17.26 -3.12 33.76
CA ASN A 70 -16.98 -3.02 32.32
C ASN A 70 -15.48 -2.89 31.98
N SER A 71 -14.69 -2.28 32.86
CA SER A 71 -13.24 -2.14 32.67
C SER A 71 -12.51 -3.49 32.60
N LEU A 72 -12.97 -4.50 33.34
CA LEU A 72 -12.37 -5.84 33.29
C LEU A 72 -12.67 -6.55 31.95
N GLY A 73 -13.90 -6.41 31.45
CA GLY A 73 -14.27 -6.92 30.11
C GLY A 73 -13.55 -6.19 28.97
N ILE A 74 -13.19 -4.91 29.17
CA ILE A 74 -12.36 -4.14 28.24
C ILE A 74 -10.94 -4.73 28.18
N THR A 75 -10.26 -4.91 29.31
CA THR A 75 -8.90 -5.48 29.35
C THR A 75 -8.84 -6.91 28.80
N ILE A 76 -9.89 -7.71 29.00
CA ILE A 76 -9.95 -9.06 28.40
C ILE A 76 -10.21 -8.99 26.88
N SER A 77 -10.99 -8.01 26.41
CA SER A 77 -11.20 -7.78 24.96
C SER A 77 -9.94 -7.27 24.25
N GLU A 78 -9.09 -6.54 24.99
CA GLU A 78 -7.77 -6.06 24.56
C GLU A 78 -6.83 -7.25 24.32
N MET A 79 -6.64 -8.12 25.34
CA MET A 79 -5.83 -9.36 25.23
C MET A 79 -6.31 -10.27 24.09
N VAL A 80 -7.63 -10.48 23.99
CA VAL A 80 -8.24 -11.29 22.91
C VAL A 80 -7.99 -10.68 21.53
N GLY A 81 -8.09 -9.35 21.40
CA GLY A 81 -7.84 -8.64 20.14
C GLY A 81 -6.39 -8.72 19.68
N THR A 82 -5.43 -8.66 20.61
CA THR A 82 -4.01 -8.84 20.34
C THR A 82 -3.68 -10.27 19.91
N ALA A 83 -4.29 -11.28 20.55
CA ALA A 83 -4.00 -12.68 20.25
C ALA A 83 -4.64 -13.18 18.94
N ASN A 84 -5.89 -12.80 18.66
CA ASN A 84 -6.59 -13.20 17.45
C ASN A 84 -7.73 -12.24 17.11
N TRP A 85 -7.47 -11.28 16.22
CA TRP A 85 -8.43 -10.25 15.85
C TRP A 85 -9.69 -10.84 15.18
N ALA A 86 -9.49 -11.75 14.22
CA ALA A 86 -10.59 -12.36 13.45
C ALA A 86 -11.58 -13.11 14.36
N TRP A 87 -11.06 -13.81 15.37
CA TRP A 87 -11.85 -14.50 16.38
C TRP A 87 -12.47 -13.51 17.39
N GLY A 88 -11.75 -12.45 17.79
CA GLY A 88 -12.23 -11.45 18.75
C GLY A 88 -13.49 -10.68 18.33
N MET A 89 -13.85 -10.72 17.04
CA MET A 89 -15.08 -10.10 16.52
C MET A 89 -16.36 -10.84 16.93
N TYR A 90 -16.33 -12.17 17.09
CA TYR A 90 -17.51 -12.99 17.44
C TYR A 90 -18.10 -12.64 18.83
N PRO A 91 -17.33 -12.63 19.93
CA PRO A 91 -17.85 -12.21 21.23
C PRO A 91 -18.21 -10.72 21.25
N GLY A 92 -17.43 -9.85 20.59
CA GLY A 92 -17.68 -8.40 20.55
C GLY A 92 -19.02 -8.02 19.94
N LEU A 93 -19.42 -8.67 18.84
CA LEU A 93 -20.75 -8.49 18.23
C LEU A 93 -21.88 -9.04 19.12
N SER A 94 -21.63 -10.17 19.80
CA SER A 94 -22.57 -10.78 20.75
C SER A 94 -22.84 -9.87 21.96
N HIS A 95 -21.79 -9.25 22.52
CA HIS A 95 -21.93 -8.22 23.57
C HIS A 95 -22.69 -6.98 23.08
N GLY A 96 -22.47 -6.59 21.82
CA GLY A 96 -23.27 -5.55 21.15
C GLY A 96 -24.76 -5.86 21.19
N ALA A 97 -25.15 -7.07 20.79
CA ALA A 97 -26.54 -7.51 20.73
C ALA A 97 -27.21 -7.42 22.11
N VAL A 98 -26.62 -8.05 23.14
CA VAL A 98 -27.16 -8.10 24.51
C VAL A 98 -27.39 -6.71 25.11
N ARG A 99 -26.50 -5.74 24.84
CA ARG A 99 -26.67 -4.37 25.39
C ARG A 99 -27.78 -3.56 24.71
N SER A 100 -28.13 -3.86 23.46
CA SER A 100 -29.28 -3.27 22.77
C SER A 100 -30.57 -3.49 23.56
N ASP A 101 -30.77 -4.70 24.07
CA ASP A 101 -31.96 -5.10 24.81
C ASP A 101 -31.94 -4.56 26.25
N LEU A 102 -30.83 -4.75 26.97
CA LEU A 102 -30.70 -4.30 28.37
C LEU A 102 -30.77 -2.78 28.54
N GLY A 103 -30.21 -2.01 27.59
CA GLY A 103 -30.28 -0.55 27.61
C GLY A 103 -31.72 -0.01 27.57
N ILE A 104 -32.64 -0.76 26.96
CA ILE A 104 -34.05 -0.38 26.83
C ILE A 104 -34.83 -0.68 28.12
N ILE A 105 -34.51 -1.77 28.82
CA ILE A 105 -35.11 -2.11 30.12
C ILE A 105 -34.87 -0.98 31.13
N ARG A 106 -33.64 -0.44 31.20
CA ARG A 106 -33.29 0.70 32.06
C ARG A 106 -34.05 1.98 31.73
N THR A 107 -34.44 2.20 30.46
CA THR A 107 -35.24 3.38 30.06
C THR A 107 -36.76 3.27 30.27
N LYS A 108 -37.27 2.10 30.70
CA LYS A 108 -38.71 1.88 30.96
C LYS A 108 -39.11 1.97 32.43
N ALA A 109 -38.17 2.29 33.33
CA ALA A 109 -38.43 2.40 34.76
C ALA A 109 -39.13 3.72 35.12
N GLU A 110 -40.46 3.78 34.99
CA GLU A 110 -41.25 4.86 35.57
C GLU A 110 -41.33 4.70 37.10
N PRO A 111 -41.03 5.75 37.90
CA PRO A 111 -41.03 5.65 39.36
C PRO A 111 -42.47 5.58 39.90
N GLN A 112 -42.78 4.59 40.74
CA GLN A 112 -44.02 4.57 41.50
C GLN A 112 -43.96 5.52 42.70
N ALA A 113 -45.12 5.94 43.20
CA ALA A 113 -45.25 6.94 44.26
C ALA A 113 -44.67 6.52 45.62
N ASP A 114 -44.30 5.25 45.80
CA ASP A 114 -43.63 4.71 46.99
C ASP A 114 -42.11 4.50 46.81
N GLY A 115 -41.55 4.82 45.64
CA GLY A 115 -40.13 4.63 45.32
C GLY A 115 -39.76 3.22 44.86
N SER A 116 -40.74 2.32 44.65
CA SER A 116 -40.49 0.99 44.08
C SER A 116 -40.52 0.99 42.54
N TYR A 117 -39.85 0.01 41.94
CA TYR A 117 -39.86 -0.23 40.48
C TYR A 117 -40.52 -1.58 40.20
N ALA A 118 -41.59 -1.58 39.39
CA ALA A 118 -42.28 -2.81 38.98
C ALA A 118 -41.86 -3.22 37.57
N ILE A 119 -41.33 -4.44 37.42
CA ILE A 119 -40.95 -5.02 36.11
C ILE A 119 -42.10 -5.91 35.63
N SER A 120 -42.70 -5.58 34.49
CA SER A 120 -43.71 -6.41 33.82
C SER A 120 -43.21 -6.92 32.48
N GLY A 121 -43.18 -8.23 32.27
CA GLY A 121 -43.02 -8.83 30.94
C GLY A 121 -41.99 -9.96 30.86
N GLU A 122 -42.51 -11.19 30.93
CA GLU A 122 -42.05 -12.46 30.35
C GLU A 122 -40.54 -12.75 30.14
N LYS A 123 -40.13 -13.92 30.67
CA LYS A 123 -38.78 -14.48 30.59
C LYS A 123 -38.40 -14.82 29.14
N ILE A 124 -37.27 -14.29 28.66
CA ILE A 124 -36.55 -14.86 27.51
C ILE A 124 -35.60 -15.93 28.06
N PHE A 125 -35.82 -17.18 27.68
CA PHE A 125 -34.89 -18.27 27.97
C PHE A 125 -33.77 -18.31 26.94
N ILE A 126 -32.51 -18.35 27.39
CA ILE A 126 -31.39 -18.84 26.57
C ILE A 126 -31.03 -20.22 27.14
N SER A 127 -31.31 -21.27 26.37
CA SER A 127 -31.03 -22.65 26.73
C SER A 127 -29.96 -23.19 25.79
N ALA A 128 -28.80 -23.58 26.33
CA ALA A 128 -27.80 -24.30 25.55
C ALA A 128 -28.26 -25.74 25.29
N GLY A 129 -28.16 -26.18 24.05
CA GLY A 129 -28.30 -27.56 23.61
C GLY A 129 -27.13 -27.89 22.68
N GLU A 130 -26.76 -29.16 22.58
CA GLU A 130 -25.64 -29.59 21.76
C GLU A 130 -25.94 -29.46 20.25
N HIS A 131 -24.89 -29.14 19.48
CA HIS A 131 -24.76 -29.00 18.01
C HIS A 131 -24.50 -27.55 17.53
N ASP A 132 -23.88 -27.46 16.35
CA ASP A 132 -22.97 -26.43 15.78
C ASP A 132 -22.92 -24.97 16.32
N MET A 133 -21.82 -24.24 16.03
CA MET A 133 -21.53 -22.90 16.60
C MET A 133 -22.57 -21.80 16.30
N ALA A 134 -23.64 -22.11 15.57
CA ALA A 134 -24.51 -21.17 14.87
C ALA A 134 -26.02 -21.31 15.11
N GLU A 135 -26.52 -22.22 15.97
CA GLU A 135 -27.99 -22.39 16.12
C GLU A 135 -28.72 -21.22 16.83
N ASN A 136 -27.99 -20.31 17.50
CA ASN A 136 -28.57 -19.15 18.20
C ASN A 136 -28.04 -17.78 17.69
N ILE A 137 -27.82 -17.64 16.38
CA ILE A 137 -27.53 -16.32 15.78
C ILE A 137 -28.81 -15.46 15.76
N ILE A 138 -28.88 -14.48 16.66
CA ILE A 138 -29.97 -13.48 16.66
C ILE A 138 -29.72 -12.46 15.54
N HIS A 139 -30.41 -12.65 14.41
CA HIS A 139 -30.39 -11.68 13.31
C HIS A 139 -31.20 -10.42 13.65
N ILE A 140 -30.51 -9.35 14.07
CA ILE A 140 -31.12 -8.02 14.30
C ILE A 140 -31.27 -7.30 12.95
N VAL A 141 -32.51 -7.17 12.45
CA VAL A 141 -32.81 -6.56 11.13
C VAL A 141 -33.61 -5.27 11.27
N LEU A 142 -33.14 -4.18 10.62
CA LEU A 142 -33.94 -2.97 10.42
C LEU A 142 -34.94 -3.18 9.28
N ALA A 143 -36.20 -3.46 9.63
CA ALA A 143 -37.28 -3.66 8.66
C ALA A 143 -38.45 -2.67 8.86
N ARG A 144 -39.05 -2.20 7.75
CA ARG A 144 -40.34 -1.49 7.78
C ARG A 144 -41.49 -2.49 7.70
N LEU A 145 -41.79 -3.16 8.82
CA LEU A 145 -42.89 -4.12 8.92
C LEU A 145 -44.09 -3.48 9.64
N PRO A 146 -45.19 -3.14 8.94
CA PRO A 146 -46.43 -2.74 9.60
C PRO A 146 -47.02 -3.95 10.34
N GLY A 147 -47.12 -3.86 11.67
CA GLY A 147 -47.76 -4.91 12.49
C GLY A 147 -46.88 -6.11 12.84
N ALA A 148 -45.56 -5.96 12.95
CA ALA A 148 -44.69 -7.00 13.49
C ALA A 148 -45.17 -7.45 14.90
N PRO A 149 -45.23 -8.77 15.21
CA PRO A 149 -45.69 -9.23 16.51
C PRO A 149 -44.77 -8.72 17.62
N LYS A 150 -45.33 -8.22 18.73
CA LYS A 150 -44.58 -7.53 19.80
C LYS A 150 -43.39 -8.33 20.36
N GLY A 151 -43.45 -9.65 20.33
CA GLY A 151 -42.35 -10.53 20.78
C GLY A 151 -41.08 -10.50 19.92
N TYR A 152 -41.11 -9.90 18.73
CA TYR A 152 -39.95 -9.78 17.83
C TYR A 152 -39.43 -8.33 17.70
N LEU A 153 -39.94 -7.39 18.51
CA LEU A 153 -39.54 -5.98 18.46
C LEU A 153 -38.51 -5.64 19.54
N ILE A 154 -37.27 -5.37 19.12
CA ILE A 154 -36.24 -4.76 19.97
C ILE A 154 -36.58 -3.27 20.15
N GLY A 155 -37.29 -2.98 21.24
CA GLY A 155 -37.70 -1.64 21.62
C GLY A 155 -39.04 -1.15 21.04
N PRO A 156 -39.34 0.15 21.16
CA PRO A 156 -40.59 0.71 20.67
C PRO A 156 -40.66 0.70 19.14
N GLU A 157 -41.88 0.53 18.61
CA GLU A 157 -42.16 0.66 17.18
C GLU A 157 -41.64 2.01 16.64
N ASN A 158 -41.11 2.01 15.41
CA ASN A 158 -40.46 3.16 14.76
C ASN A 158 -39.19 3.71 15.46
N ARG A 159 -38.67 3.08 16.53
CA ARG A 159 -37.41 3.49 17.18
C ARG A 159 -36.19 2.66 16.77
N GLY A 160 -36.34 1.65 15.91
CA GLY A 160 -35.28 0.70 15.53
C GLY A 160 -33.93 1.32 15.15
N LEU A 161 -33.90 2.47 14.47
CA LEU A 161 -32.64 3.17 14.14
C LEU A 161 -31.86 3.61 15.40
N ASN A 162 -32.57 4.03 16.46
CA ASN A 162 -31.94 4.37 17.75
C ASN A 162 -31.46 3.11 18.50
N CYS A 163 -32.22 2.01 18.42
CA CYS A 163 -31.79 0.71 18.96
C CYS A 163 -30.49 0.24 18.28
N MET A 164 -30.43 0.38 16.95
CA MET A 164 -29.24 0.08 16.16
C MET A 164 -28.06 1.00 16.51
N PHE A 165 -28.27 2.30 16.75
CA PHE A 165 -27.18 3.17 17.25
C PHE A 165 -26.64 2.74 18.63
N THR A 166 -27.47 2.20 19.53
CA THR A 166 -27.01 1.65 20.82
C THR A 166 -26.16 0.38 20.64
N PHE A 167 -26.60 -0.53 19.77
CA PHE A 167 -25.83 -1.71 19.35
C PHE A 167 -24.47 -1.30 18.78
N MET A 168 -24.49 -0.40 17.79
CA MET A 168 -23.29 0.08 17.09
C MET A 168 -22.32 0.80 18.02
N ASN A 169 -22.80 1.59 18.97
CA ASN A 169 -21.92 2.24 19.95
C ASN A 169 -21.20 1.22 20.84
N THR A 170 -21.86 0.13 21.26
CA THR A 170 -21.20 -0.94 22.03
C THR A 170 -20.12 -1.63 21.18
N ALA A 171 -20.46 -2.04 19.95
CA ALA A 171 -19.51 -2.66 19.03
C ALA A 171 -18.31 -1.75 18.72
N ARG A 172 -18.56 -0.45 18.49
CA ARG A 172 -17.51 0.57 18.26
C ARG A 172 -16.51 0.68 19.41
N ILE A 173 -16.94 0.52 20.68
CA ILE A 173 -16.02 0.51 21.83
C ILE A 173 -15.14 -0.74 21.79
N GLY A 174 -15.71 -1.93 21.56
CA GLY A 174 -14.94 -3.18 21.47
C GLY A 174 -13.85 -3.11 20.39
N THR A 175 -14.24 -2.71 19.17
CA THR A 175 -13.30 -2.51 18.05
C THR A 175 -12.25 -1.42 18.33
N ALA A 176 -12.57 -0.38 19.10
CA ALA A 176 -11.62 0.66 19.49
C ALA A 176 -10.58 0.16 20.51
N VAL A 177 -11.01 -0.63 21.49
CA VAL A 177 -10.15 -1.26 22.51
C VAL A 177 -9.22 -2.28 21.87
N GLN A 178 -9.73 -3.13 20.97
CA GLN A 178 -8.91 -4.05 20.19
C GLN A 178 -7.85 -3.27 19.37
N GLY A 179 -8.22 -2.14 18.76
CA GLY A 179 -7.29 -1.29 18.00
C GLY A 179 -6.21 -0.63 18.86
N LEU A 180 -6.55 -0.27 20.10
CA LEU A 180 -5.60 0.25 21.08
C LEU A 180 -4.59 -0.83 21.52
N ALA A 181 -5.05 -2.06 21.75
CA ALA A 181 -4.22 -3.20 22.18
C ALA A 181 -2.99 -3.41 21.27
N ALA A 182 -3.14 -3.20 19.96
CA ALA A 182 -2.07 -3.25 18.97
C ALA A 182 -1.07 -2.05 19.01
N SER A 183 -1.19 -1.14 19.98
CA SER A 183 -0.43 0.13 20.06
C SER A 183 -0.11 0.65 21.47
N GLU A 184 -0.31 -0.18 22.51
CA GLU A 184 -0.46 0.24 23.92
C GLU A 184 0.70 1.12 24.47
N GLY A 185 1.94 0.96 23.97
CA GLY A 185 3.11 1.71 24.45
C GLY A 185 3.03 3.24 24.32
N SER A 186 2.16 3.81 23.46
CA SER A 186 2.04 5.27 23.27
C SER A 186 0.88 5.93 24.04
N PHE A 187 -0.07 5.16 24.58
CA PHE A 187 -1.35 5.71 25.05
C PHE A 187 -1.34 6.20 26.51
N GLN A 188 -0.53 5.56 27.36
CA GLN A 188 -0.49 5.80 28.81
C GLN A 188 -0.16 7.27 29.19
N GLY A 189 0.61 7.98 28.35
CA GLY A 189 0.90 9.41 28.54
C GLY A 189 -0.29 10.35 28.29
N ALA A 190 -1.18 10.03 27.34
CA ALA A 190 -2.35 10.85 27.03
C ALA A 190 -3.45 10.69 28.09
N LEU A 191 -3.60 9.48 28.64
CA LEU A 191 -4.61 9.15 29.64
C LEU A 191 -4.41 9.88 30.98
N ALA A 192 -3.17 10.29 31.29
CA ALA A 192 -2.84 11.07 32.48
C ALA A 192 -3.36 12.52 32.42
N TYR A 193 -3.45 13.13 31.24
CA TYR A 193 -3.90 14.52 31.06
C TYR A 193 -5.43 14.65 31.13
N ALA A 194 -6.17 13.62 30.72
CA ALA A 194 -7.64 13.65 30.63
C ALA A 194 -8.36 13.51 32.00
N LYS A 195 -7.67 13.12 33.06
CA LYS A 195 -8.30 12.68 34.33
C LYS A 195 -8.84 13.79 35.24
N ASP A 196 -8.67 15.07 34.91
CA ASP A 196 -8.98 16.18 35.84
C ASP A 196 -10.19 17.05 35.47
N ARG A 197 -10.88 16.83 34.33
CA ARG A 197 -12.07 17.62 33.94
C ARG A 197 -13.12 16.88 33.09
N LEU A 198 -14.28 16.56 33.69
CA LEU A 198 -15.60 17.18 33.38
C LEU A 198 -16.76 16.36 33.96
N ALA A 199 -17.69 17.05 34.62
CA ALA A 199 -19.01 16.51 34.94
C ALA A 199 -20.06 17.18 34.03
N MET A 200 -20.75 16.41 33.18
CA MET A 200 -22.05 16.73 32.57
C MET A 200 -22.64 15.49 31.87
N HIS A 201 -23.97 15.47 31.70
CA HIS A 201 -24.71 14.27 31.28
C HIS A 201 -24.52 13.85 29.80
N ASN A 202 -24.50 12.53 29.60
CA ASN A 202 -24.58 11.79 28.32
C ASN A 202 -23.44 11.97 27.31
N ILE A 203 -22.20 12.07 27.80
CA ILE A 203 -20.98 12.22 26.99
C ILE A 203 -20.58 10.96 26.17
N LEU A 204 -21.12 9.78 26.50
CA LEU A 204 -20.77 8.49 25.88
C LEU A 204 -21.04 8.40 24.37
N SER A 205 -22.12 9.03 23.88
CA SER A 205 -22.46 9.05 22.44
C SER A 205 -21.49 9.88 21.61
N LEU A 206 -20.79 10.84 22.23
CA LEU A 206 -19.77 11.69 21.60
C LEU A 206 -18.37 11.07 21.72
N LEU A 207 -18.02 10.53 22.89
CA LEU A 207 -16.70 9.92 23.11
C LEU A 207 -16.52 8.61 22.35
N THR A 208 -17.58 7.83 22.11
CA THR A 208 -17.46 6.52 21.46
C THR A 208 -16.97 6.61 20.00
N PRO A 209 -17.53 7.47 19.12
CA PRO A 209 -16.96 7.69 17.78
C PRO A 209 -15.54 8.26 17.81
N ILE A 210 -15.22 9.16 18.76
CA ILE A 210 -13.90 9.75 18.92
C ILE A 210 -12.88 8.68 19.31
N ALA A 211 -13.18 7.86 20.32
CA ALA A 211 -12.34 6.77 20.77
C ALA A 211 -12.11 5.75 19.65
N LYS A 212 -13.16 5.36 18.90
CA LYS A 212 -12.96 4.52 17.70
C LYS A 212 -12.00 5.18 16.72
N ALA A 213 -12.22 6.44 16.33
CA ALA A 213 -11.37 7.07 15.32
C ALA A 213 -9.91 7.21 15.75
N PHE A 214 -9.66 7.70 16.96
CA PHE A 214 -8.30 7.90 17.45
C PHE A 214 -7.56 6.58 17.70
N LEU A 215 -8.18 5.60 18.36
CA LEU A 215 -7.51 4.36 18.73
C LEU A 215 -7.20 3.49 17.52
N THR A 216 -8.10 3.44 16.52
CA THR A 216 -7.91 2.54 15.36
C THR A 216 -6.90 3.07 14.36
N GLU A 217 -6.85 4.39 14.11
CA GLU A 217 -5.77 4.98 13.32
C GLU A 217 -4.43 4.87 14.05
N THR A 218 -4.39 5.06 15.39
CA THR A 218 -3.16 4.87 16.18
C THR A 218 -2.65 3.44 16.08
N GLY A 219 -3.55 2.44 16.24
CA GLY A 219 -3.25 1.02 16.03
C GLY A 219 -2.66 0.73 14.66
N SER A 220 -3.25 1.30 13.60
CA SER A 220 -2.77 1.04 12.25
C SER A 220 -1.50 1.82 11.88
N GLU A 221 -1.27 3.03 12.38
CA GLU A 221 0.03 3.71 12.24
C GLU A 221 1.14 2.97 13.01
N ALA A 222 0.86 2.43 14.19
CA ALA A 222 1.80 1.58 14.93
C ALA A 222 2.17 0.32 14.13
N ALA A 223 1.17 -0.38 13.58
CA ALA A 223 1.39 -1.54 12.72
C ALA A 223 2.21 -1.18 11.44
N LYS A 224 1.92 -0.05 10.78
CA LYS A 224 2.74 0.45 9.65
C LYS A 224 4.21 0.60 10.04
N HIS A 225 4.49 1.20 11.20
CA HIS A 225 5.86 1.36 11.70
C HIS A 225 6.52 0.02 12.05
N GLY A 226 5.80 -0.92 12.67
CA GLY A 226 6.31 -2.27 12.95
C GLY A 226 6.86 -2.96 11.69
N VAL A 227 6.14 -2.91 10.58
CA VAL A 227 6.63 -3.47 9.30
C VAL A 227 7.87 -2.73 8.75
N GLN A 228 8.08 -1.44 9.05
CA GLN A 228 9.35 -0.77 8.72
C GLN A 228 10.52 -1.27 9.59
N VAL A 229 10.27 -1.57 10.88
CA VAL A 229 11.29 -2.10 11.81
C VAL A 229 11.74 -3.50 11.39
N PHE A 230 10.81 -4.38 11.03
CA PHE A 230 11.12 -5.74 10.56
C PHE A 230 11.72 -5.79 9.14
N GLY A 231 11.67 -4.67 8.39
CA GLY A 231 12.17 -4.60 7.02
C GLY A 231 11.48 -5.62 6.11
N GLY A 232 12.26 -6.33 5.29
CA GLY A 232 11.75 -7.35 4.36
C GLY A 232 10.89 -8.42 5.05
N HIS A 233 11.34 -8.91 6.22
CA HIS A 233 10.63 -9.91 7.02
C HIS A 233 9.23 -9.43 7.47
N GLY A 234 9.00 -8.13 7.60
CA GLY A 234 7.70 -7.57 7.98
C GLY A 234 6.61 -7.74 6.90
N PHE A 235 6.99 -8.14 5.69
CA PHE A 235 6.07 -8.42 4.56
C PHE A 235 5.85 -9.93 4.33
N ILE A 236 6.56 -10.78 5.08
CA ILE A 236 6.56 -12.24 4.97
C ILE A 236 5.59 -12.81 6.01
N SER A 237 4.66 -13.66 5.59
CA SER A 237 3.52 -14.10 6.42
C SER A 237 3.97 -14.91 7.66
N GLU A 238 5.09 -15.62 7.58
CA GLU A 238 5.70 -16.39 8.67
C GLU A 238 6.04 -15.54 9.91
N HIS A 239 6.22 -14.21 9.75
CA HIS A 239 6.56 -13.30 10.85
C HIS A 239 5.35 -12.55 11.44
N GLY A 240 4.12 -12.78 10.94
CA GLY A 240 2.87 -12.25 11.51
C GLY A 240 2.64 -10.73 11.39
N MET A 241 3.68 -9.91 11.21
CA MET A 241 3.57 -8.45 11.15
C MET A 241 2.67 -7.93 10.01
N GLU A 242 2.59 -8.64 8.89
CA GLU A 242 1.69 -8.29 7.79
C GLU A 242 0.21 -8.49 8.13
N GLN A 243 -0.11 -9.57 8.85
CA GLN A 243 -1.44 -9.88 9.38
C GLN A 243 -1.90 -8.76 10.32
N ILE A 244 -1.04 -8.28 11.22
CA ILE A 244 -1.33 -7.17 12.14
C ILE A 244 -1.65 -5.87 11.37
N VAL A 245 -0.91 -5.55 10.29
CA VAL A 245 -1.20 -4.38 9.45
C VAL A 245 -2.55 -4.51 8.74
N ARG A 246 -2.90 -5.72 8.28
CA ARG A 246 -4.17 -6.00 7.61
C ARG A 246 -5.34 -5.92 8.58
N ASP A 247 -5.24 -6.54 9.75
CA ASP A 247 -6.37 -6.69 10.68
C ASP A 247 -6.70 -5.40 11.43
N THR A 248 -5.69 -4.62 11.83
CA THR A 248 -5.89 -3.27 12.40
C THR A 248 -6.65 -2.32 11.45
N ARG A 249 -6.63 -2.57 10.14
CA ARG A 249 -7.37 -1.75 9.15
C ARG A 249 -8.87 -1.97 9.14
N ILE A 250 -9.40 -3.13 9.60
CA ILE A 250 -10.86 -3.33 9.78
C ILE A 250 -11.45 -2.21 10.64
N ALA A 251 -10.72 -1.90 11.71
CA ALA A 251 -11.13 -0.99 12.76
C ALA A 251 -11.19 0.48 12.31
N CYS A 252 -10.38 0.85 11.31
CA CYS A 252 -10.30 2.20 10.74
C CYS A 252 -11.53 2.57 9.90
N LEU A 253 -12.32 1.59 9.42
CA LEU A 253 -13.44 1.84 8.51
C LEU A 253 -14.57 2.62 9.21
N TYR A 254 -14.83 3.83 8.70
CA TYR A 254 -15.77 4.80 9.28
C TYR A 254 -17.17 4.73 8.70
N GLU A 255 -18.13 5.14 9.53
CA GLU A 255 -19.48 5.52 9.14
C GLU A 255 -19.59 7.04 9.38
N ALA A 256 -19.77 7.82 8.30
CA ALA A 256 -19.42 9.24 8.29
C ALA A 256 -20.33 10.17 9.11
N ALA A 257 -19.73 11.15 9.81
CA ALA A 257 -20.28 12.48 10.11
C ALA A 257 -19.24 13.44 10.74
N VAL A 258 -19.24 14.73 10.35
CA VAL A 258 -19.26 15.95 11.20
C VAL A 258 -19.00 17.21 10.35
N ASP A 259 -19.77 18.28 10.63
CA ASP A 259 -19.80 19.56 9.90
C ASP A 259 -18.98 20.69 10.55
N TYR A 260 -18.39 21.58 9.73
CA TYR A 260 -18.39 23.03 10.05
C TYR A 260 -18.13 23.98 8.85
N LEU A 261 -17.55 23.51 7.73
CA LEU A 261 -17.06 24.41 6.66
C LEU A 261 -17.84 24.26 5.33
N TYR A 262 -19.06 24.77 5.35
CA TYR A 262 -19.84 25.09 4.16
C TYR A 262 -19.17 26.20 3.30
N PHE A 263 -19.60 26.31 2.04
CA PHE A 263 -20.23 27.51 1.46
C PHE A 263 -19.76 27.96 0.05
N SER A 264 -18.52 27.67 -0.39
CA SER A 264 -17.98 28.26 -1.64
C SER A 264 -17.79 27.33 -2.86
N GLY A 265 -17.92 26.01 -2.72
CA GLY A 265 -17.56 25.05 -3.78
C GLY A 265 -18.61 24.77 -4.88
N TYR A 266 -19.82 25.33 -4.78
CA TYR A 266 -21.00 24.81 -5.49
C TYR A 266 -21.16 25.19 -6.98
N VAL A 267 -20.37 26.13 -7.53
CA VAL A 267 -20.71 26.78 -8.82
C VAL A 267 -19.95 26.23 -10.04
N THR A 268 -18.88 25.44 -9.87
CA THR A 268 -17.89 25.25 -10.96
C THR A 268 -18.07 24.02 -11.85
N LEU A 269 -18.27 22.81 -11.31
CA LEU A 269 -18.08 21.55 -12.07
C LEU A 269 -19.34 20.99 -12.76
N ALA A 270 -20.23 21.90 -13.13
CA ALA A 270 -21.34 21.65 -14.04
C ALA A 270 -20.89 21.46 -15.51
N TYR A 271 -19.59 21.43 -15.83
CA TYR A 271 -19.08 21.32 -17.21
C TYR A 271 -18.62 19.89 -17.57
N LEU A 272 -18.17 19.03 -16.64
CA LEU A 272 -17.62 17.70 -17.01
C LEU A 272 -18.67 16.71 -17.54
N TRP A 273 -19.95 17.02 -17.32
CA TRP A 273 -21.12 16.54 -18.07
C TRP A 273 -20.97 16.58 -19.62
N ALA A 274 -20.07 17.38 -20.18
CA ALA A 274 -19.93 17.54 -21.64
C ALA A 274 -19.17 16.39 -22.32
N ARG A 275 -18.17 15.80 -21.65
CA ARG A 275 -17.45 14.65 -22.21
C ARG A 275 -18.16 13.35 -21.96
N MET A 276 -19.16 13.41 -21.08
CA MET A 276 -20.29 12.53 -21.10
C MET A 276 -21.09 12.63 -22.45
N ALA A 277 -20.43 12.37 -23.59
CA ALA A 277 -21.02 12.49 -24.93
C ALA A 277 -20.29 11.75 -26.11
N LEU A 278 -19.37 10.79 -25.96
CA LEU A 278 -18.55 10.33 -27.10
C LEU A 278 -18.35 8.82 -27.44
N VAL A 279 -18.58 7.82 -26.57
CA VAL A 279 -18.30 6.37 -26.87
C VAL A 279 -19.37 5.64 -27.69
N ALA A 280 -20.64 6.02 -27.61
CA ALA A 280 -21.75 5.16 -28.01
C ALA A 280 -22.76 5.88 -28.90
N GLN A 281 -22.27 6.95 -29.53
CA GLN A 281 -22.49 7.20 -30.94
C GLN A 281 -22.22 5.89 -31.73
N GLU A 282 -21.27 5.07 -31.27
CA GLU A 282 -20.97 3.72 -31.78
C GLU A 282 -22.05 2.68 -31.45
N THR A 283 -22.62 2.64 -30.23
CA THR A 283 -23.69 1.67 -29.93
C THR A 283 -25.04 2.08 -30.54
N LEU A 284 -25.30 3.39 -30.67
CA LEU A 284 -26.33 3.92 -31.57
C LEU A 284 -26.14 3.39 -33.00
N ALA A 285 -24.91 3.41 -33.52
CA ALA A 285 -24.61 2.98 -34.88
C ALA A 285 -24.79 1.46 -35.12
N ALA A 286 -24.83 0.65 -34.06
CA ALA A 286 -25.07 -0.79 -34.12
C ALA A 286 -26.56 -1.21 -34.01
N GLY A 287 -27.48 -0.25 -33.80
CA GLY A 287 -28.93 -0.53 -33.81
C GLY A 287 -29.48 -1.21 -32.55
N THR A 288 -28.99 -0.82 -31.36
CA THR A 288 -29.50 -1.33 -30.07
C THR A 288 -30.92 -0.85 -29.74
N THR A 289 -31.70 -1.68 -29.03
CA THR A 289 -32.98 -1.29 -28.40
C THR A 289 -32.81 -0.42 -27.15
N GLU A 290 -31.60 -0.33 -26.59
CA GLU A 290 -31.27 0.49 -25.42
C GLU A 290 -30.51 1.77 -25.80
N ALA A 291 -30.91 2.39 -26.91
CA ALA A 291 -30.23 3.54 -27.51
C ALA A 291 -29.94 4.67 -26.51
N ASP A 292 -30.84 4.94 -25.56
CA ASP A 292 -30.68 5.98 -24.55
C ASP A 292 -29.68 5.61 -23.43
N PHE A 293 -29.65 4.35 -22.98
CA PHE A 293 -28.68 3.88 -21.98
C PHE A 293 -27.26 3.89 -22.55
N TYR A 294 -27.10 3.43 -23.78
CA TYR A 294 -25.83 3.55 -24.45
C TYR A 294 -25.51 5.00 -24.80
N ASN A 295 -26.46 5.88 -25.12
CA ASN A 295 -26.22 7.34 -25.12
C ASN A 295 -25.81 7.90 -23.73
N ALA A 296 -26.10 7.17 -22.65
CA ALA A 296 -25.59 7.43 -21.30
C ALA A 296 -24.30 6.63 -20.93
N LYS A 297 -23.70 5.87 -21.86
CA LYS A 297 -22.29 5.38 -21.79
C LYS A 297 -21.37 5.96 -22.86
N LEU A 298 -21.96 6.50 -23.93
CA LEU A 298 -21.44 7.50 -24.85
C LEU A 298 -20.73 8.56 -24.03
N THR A 299 -21.46 9.09 -23.08
CA THR A 299 -21.02 9.37 -21.73
C THR A 299 -19.55 8.99 -21.37
N THR A 300 -19.33 7.86 -20.73
CA THR A 300 -18.28 7.76 -19.70
C THR A 300 -16.86 7.40 -20.18
N ALA A 301 -16.65 6.68 -21.29
CA ALA A 301 -15.29 6.18 -21.63
C ALA A 301 -14.46 7.10 -22.56
N ARG A 302 -15.08 7.83 -23.51
CA ARG A 302 -14.44 9.01 -24.12
C ARG A 302 -14.50 10.20 -23.14
N PHE A 303 -15.22 10.06 -22.00
CA PHE A 303 -14.95 10.78 -20.73
C PHE A 303 -13.74 10.26 -19.90
N TYR A 304 -13.15 9.11 -20.21
CA TYR A 304 -11.83 8.72 -19.72
C TYR A 304 -10.69 9.18 -20.66
N PHE A 305 -10.65 8.73 -21.93
CA PHE A 305 -9.53 9.00 -22.84
C PHE A 305 -9.14 10.48 -23.00
N LYS A 306 -10.04 11.36 -23.47
CA LYS A 306 -9.86 12.84 -23.56
C LYS A 306 -9.75 13.57 -22.17
N LYS A 307 -9.42 12.87 -21.07
CA LYS A 307 -9.08 13.37 -19.71
C LYS A 307 -7.86 12.67 -19.12
N ILE A 308 -7.36 11.59 -19.72
CA ILE A 308 -6.08 10.95 -19.38
C ILE A 308 -5.01 11.33 -20.42
N LEU A 309 -5.31 11.28 -21.73
CA LEU A 309 -4.40 11.79 -22.76
C LEU A 309 -4.00 13.27 -22.53
N PRO A 310 -4.93 14.21 -22.22
CA PRO A 310 -4.53 15.57 -21.84
C PRO A 310 -3.90 15.70 -20.44
N ARG A 311 -3.85 14.65 -19.59
CA ARG A 311 -2.92 14.65 -18.43
C ARG A 311 -1.49 14.51 -18.92
N VAL A 312 -1.24 13.62 -19.88
CA VAL A 312 0.06 13.53 -20.58
C VAL A 312 0.38 14.86 -21.24
N ARG A 313 -0.55 15.44 -22.02
CA ARG A 313 -0.39 16.78 -22.62
C ARG A 313 -0.07 17.87 -21.59
N ALA A 314 -0.65 17.80 -20.39
CA ALA A 314 -0.34 18.71 -19.31
C ALA A 314 1.06 18.50 -18.70
N HIS A 315 1.55 17.26 -18.60
CA HIS A 315 2.94 17.01 -18.21
C HIS A 315 3.92 17.45 -19.32
N VAL A 316 3.54 17.29 -20.59
CA VAL A 316 4.23 17.85 -21.77
C VAL A 316 4.29 19.38 -21.71
N ASP A 317 3.18 20.05 -21.40
CA ASP A 317 3.11 21.51 -21.22
C ASP A 317 3.88 22.03 -20.00
N VAL A 318 3.88 21.26 -18.90
CA VAL A 318 4.58 21.59 -17.63
C VAL A 318 6.10 21.51 -17.78
N ILE A 319 6.57 20.66 -18.72
CA ILE A 319 7.99 20.37 -18.92
C ILE A 319 8.53 20.91 -20.26
N ALA A 320 7.65 21.39 -21.15
CA ALA A 320 7.97 21.70 -22.54
C ALA A 320 8.63 20.50 -23.24
N THR A 321 8.03 19.31 -23.06
CA THR A 321 8.65 18.01 -23.36
C THR A 321 9.04 17.86 -24.83
N GLU A 322 8.17 18.26 -25.76
CA GLU A 322 8.49 18.22 -27.19
C GLU A 322 9.63 19.19 -27.53
N GLN A 323 9.63 20.40 -26.95
CA GLN A 323 10.74 21.34 -27.11
C GLN A 323 12.04 20.81 -26.51
N PHE A 324 11.97 20.05 -25.41
CA PHE A 324 13.12 19.40 -24.78
C PHE A 324 13.69 18.26 -25.65
N TRP A 325 12.84 17.41 -26.22
CA TRP A 325 13.26 16.35 -27.14
C TRP A 325 13.86 16.94 -28.42
N GLN A 326 13.18 17.90 -29.04
CA GLN A 326 13.64 18.54 -30.28
C GLN A 326 14.87 19.45 -30.09
N ALA A 327 15.18 19.87 -28.85
CA ALA A 327 16.42 20.59 -28.52
C ALA A 327 17.62 19.65 -28.26
N ASN A 328 17.41 18.33 -28.23
CA ASN A 328 18.48 17.34 -28.07
C ASN A 328 18.58 16.49 -29.34
N GLU A 329 19.73 16.53 -30.02
CA GLU A 329 19.97 15.80 -31.27
C GLU A 329 19.69 14.30 -31.18
N ASN A 330 19.93 13.68 -30.02
CA ASN A 330 19.70 12.26 -29.78
C ASN A 330 18.22 11.92 -29.50
N LEU A 331 17.37 12.90 -29.21
CA LEU A 331 15.92 12.74 -28.95
C LEU A 331 15.03 13.40 -30.00
N ALA A 332 15.59 14.14 -30.95
CA ALA A 332 14.85 14.84 -32.00
C ALA A 332 14.08 13.90 -32.96
N HIS A 333 14.34 12.59 -32.90
CA HIS A 333 13.57 11.57 -33.60
C HIS A 333 12.16 11.35 -33.01
N LEU A 334 11.89 11.85 -31.79
CA LEU A 334 10.62 11.69 -31.09
C LEU A 334 9.79 12.99 -31.11
N ASP A 335 8.53 12.87 -31.55
CA ASP A 335 7.52 13.92 -31.50
C ASP A 335 6.35 13.57 -30.57
N THR A 336 5.48 14.56 -30.30
CA THR A 336 4.31 14.36 -29.42
C THR A 336 3.34 13.30 -29.96
N ALA A 337 3.18 13.19 -31.29
CA ALA A 337 2.22 12.25 -31.89
C ALA A 337 2.68 10.79 -31.73
N THR A 338 3.97 10.54 -31.90
CA THR A 338 4.62 9.24 -31.69
C THR A 338 4.57 8.85 -30.22
N ALA A 339 4.88 9.78 -29.31
CA ALA A 339 4.75 9.56 -27.87
C ALA A 339 3.31 9.27 -27.43
N GLU A 340 2.31 10.00 -27.97
CA GLU A 340 0.89 9.73 -27.72
C GLU A 340 0.48 8.34 -28.23
N ALA A 341 0.92 7.93 -29.43
CA ALA A 341 0.64 6.59 -29.98
C ALA A 341 1.24 5.45 -29.14
N ILE A 342 2.51 5.59 -28.70
CA ILE A 342 3.17 4.61 -27.82
C ILE A 342 2.39 4.44 -26.51
N LEU A 343 1.93 5.55 -25.91
CA LEU A 343 1.15 5.51 -24.68
C LEU A 343 -0.28 4.97 -24.88
N GLU A 344 -0.88 5.17 -26.06
CA GLU A 344 -2.17 4.54 -26.39
C GLU A 344 -2.05 3.03 -26.56
N GLU A 345 -0.99 2.51 -27.20
CA GLU A 345 -0.75 1.06 -27.29
C GLU A 345 -0.41 0.44 -25.93
N MET A 346 0.42 1.10 -25.11
CA MET A 346 0.67 0.63 -23.74
C MET A 346 -0.63 0.61 -22.91
N ALA A 347 -1.47 1.64 -23.02
CA ALA A 347 -2.76 1.67 -22.33
C ALA A 347 -3.68 0.52 -22.77
N LYS A 348 -3.69 0.16 -24.06
CA LYS A 348 -4.43 -1.00 -24.58
C LYS A 348 -3.87 -2.31 -24.04
N PHE A 349 -2.55 -2.49 -24.01
CA PHE A 349 -1.93 -3.68 -23.41
C PHE A 349 -2.27 -3.78 -21.92
N ALA A 350 -2.07 -2.71 -21.17
CA ALA A 350 -2.34 -2.66 -19.73
C ALA A 350 -3.82 -2.96 -19.41
N GLN A 351 -4.75 -2.39 -20.16
CA GLN A 351 -6.19 -2.59 -19.95
C GLN A 351 -6.68 -3.99 -20.34
N ASN A 352 -6.19 -4.55 -21.46
CA ASN A 352 -6.76 -5.77 -22.04
C ASN A 352 -5.97 -7.05 -21.70
N VAL A 353 -4.72 -6.93 -21.26
CA VAL A 353 -3.82 -8.07 -20.98
C VAL A 353 -3.47 -8.16 -19.50
N THR A 354 -2.88 -7.14 -18.88
CA THR A 354 -2.38 -7.25 -17.50
C THR A 354 -3.45 -7.03 -16.43
N LEU A 355 -4.38 -6.08 -16.64
CA LEU A 355 -5.46 -5.79 -15.69
C LEU A 355 -6.36 -7.01 -15.40
N PRO A 356 -6.83 -7.80 -16.38
CA PRO A 356 -7.61 -9.02 -16.10
C PRO A 356 -6.87 -10.05 -15.24
N LEU A 357 -5.54 -10.09 -15.33
CA LEU A 357 -4.67 -11.03 -14.61
C LEU A 357 -4.30 -10.60 -13.18
N ASN A 358 -4.68 -9.39 -12.76
CA ASN A 358 -4.21 -8.84 -11.48
C ASN A 358 -4.80 -9.58 -10.27
N ARG A 359 -6.10 -9.86 -10.32
CA ARG A 359 -6.82 -10.56 -9.26
C ARG A 359 -6.49 -12.05 -9.26
N THR A 360 -6.51 -12.70 -10.43
CA THR A 360 -6.18 -14.13 -10.54
C THR A 360 -4.73 -14.39 -10.13
N GLY A 361 -3.81 -13.47 -10.44
CA GLY A 361 -2.43 -13.55 -9.95
C GLY A 361 -2.30 -13.52 -8.43
N ASP A 362 -3.11 -12.73 -7.73
CA ASP A 362 -3.15 -12.71 -6.25
C ASP A 362 -3.89 -13.92 -5.64
N GLU A 363 -4.85 -14.49 -6.36
CA GLU A 363 -5.59 -15.70 -5.97
C GLU A 363 -4.78 -16.98 -6.19
N GLU A 364 -4.01 -17.09 -7.28
CA GLU A 364 -3.21 -18.27 -7.62
C GLU A 364 -1.80 -18.26 -7.00
N GLY A 365 -1.15 -17.08 -6.99
CA GLY A 365 0.26 -16.90 -6.58
C GLY A 365 1.28 -17.58 -7.50
N ALA A 366 2.55 -17.17 -7.38
CA ALA A 366 3.65 -17.98 -7.88
C ALA A 366 3.77 -19.26 -7.02
N LYS A 367 4.16 -20.39 -7.63
CA LYS A 367 4.27 -21.70 -6.95
C LYS A 367 5.68 -22.26 -7.09
N TYR A 368 6.12 -23.00 -6.08
CA TYR A 368 7.40 -23.70 -6.06
C TYR A 368 7.16 -25.20 -5.88
N GLU A 369 7.53 -25.98 -6.89
CA GLU A 369 7.38 -27.44 -6.89
C GLU A 369 8.64 -28.11 -7.43
N ASN A 370 9.24 -29.00 -6.63
CA ASN A 370 10.38 -29.84 -7.01
C ASN A 370 11.56 -29.06 -7.64
N GLY A 371 11.91 -27.89 -7.08
CA GLY A 371 13.03 -27.06 -7.56
C GLY A 371 12.70 -26.11 -8.72
N ASN A 372 11.43 -26.04 -9.15
CA ASN A 372 10.98 -25.16 -10.23
C ASN A 372 9.96 -24.14 -9.72
N VAL A 373 10.00 -22.92 -10.26
CA VAL A 373 8.97 -21.90 -10.01
C VAL A 373 8.09 -21.70 -11.24
N THR A 374 6.76 -21.77 -11.05
CA THR A 374 5.74 -21.51 -12.07
C THR A 374 4.92 -20.27 -11.73
N THR A 375 4.65 -19.45 -12.73
CA THR A 375 3.79 -18.26 -12.62
C THR A 375 2.29 -18.59 -12.77
N PRO A 376 1.37 -17.70 -12.34
CA PRO A 376 -0.07 -17.87 -12.54
C PRO A 376 -0.49 -18.00 -14.01
N ALA A 377 -1.69 -18.54 -14.22
CA ALA A 377 -2.28 -18.67 -15.56
C ALA A 377 -2.32 -17.32 -16.29
N GLY A 378 -1.93 -17.31 -17.57
CA GLY A 378 -1.92 -16.12 -18.43
C GLY A 378 -0.69 -15.22 -18.31
N PHE A 379 0.13 -15.34 -17.26
CA PHE A 379 1.33 -14.51 -17.10
C PHE A 379 2.36 -14.77 -18.20
N LYS A 380 2.51 -16.02 -18.64
CA LYS A 380 3.43 -16.42 -19.71
C LYS A 380 3.03 -15.84 -21.07
N GLU A 381 1.74 -15.90 -21.40
CA GLU A 381 1.17 -15.32 -22.61
C GLU A 381 1.25 -13.79 -22.60
N ALA A 382 1.05 -13.16 -21.43
CA ALA A 382 1.20 -11.72 -21.24
C ALA A 382 2.67 -11.28 -21.38
N PHE A 383 3.62 -12.01 -20.78
CA PHE A 383 5.05 -11.71 -20.86
C PHE A 383 5.56 -11.88 -22.30
N LYS A 384 5.11 -12.93 -22.99
CA LYS A 384 5.40 -13.12 -24.41
C LYS A 384 4.87 -11.98 -25.28
N GLN A 385 3.62 -11.55 -25.10
CA GLN A 385 3.07 -10.39 -25.83
C GLN A 385 3.80 -9.08 -25.49
N TYR A 386 4.26 -8.92 -24.24
CA TYR A 386 5.05 -7.78 -23.82
C TYR A 386 6.44 -7.73 -24.50
N ALA A 387 7.08 -8.89 -24.60
CA ALA A 387 8.34 -9.09 -25.30
C ALA A 387 8.20 -8.89 -26.83
N GLU A 388 7.20 -9.52 -27.47
CA GLU A 388 6.91 -9.39 -28.90
C GLU A 388 6.52 -7.96 -29.30
N GLY A 389 5.93 -7.18 -28.38
CA GLY A 389 5.69 -5.74 -28.55
C GLY A 389 6.92 -4.84 -28.39
N GLY A 390 8.10 -5.41 -28.09
CA GLY A 390 9.35 -4.67 -27.90
C GLY A 390 9.41 -3.83 -26.62
N TRP A 391 8.49 -4.04 -25.67
CA TRP A 391 8.30 -3.15 -24.52
C TRP A 391 9.41 -3.25 -23.46
N ILE A 392 10.14 -4.37 -23.40
CA ILE A 392 11.32 -4.53 -22.53
C ILE A 392 12.47 -3.65 -23.07
N GLY A 393 12.68 -3.62 -24.38
CA GLY A 393 13.68 -2.79 -25.05
C GLY A 393 13.31 -1.30 -25.19
N LEU A 394 12.15 -0.85 -24.69
CA LEU A 394 11.60 0.50 -25.00
C LEU A 394 12.60 1.65 -24.74
N GLY A 395 13.25 1.66 -23.58
CA GLY A 395 14.27 2.68 -23.24
C GLY A 395 15.72 2.23 -23.43
N ALA A 396 15.94 1.03 -23.98
CA ALA A 396 17.26 0.45 -24.21
C ALA A 396 17.92 0.99 -25.49
N ASP A 397 19.22 0.81 -25.61
CA ASP A 397 20.01 1.34 -26.74
C ASP A 397 19.77 0.53 -28.01
N ALA A 398 19.71 1.19 -29.16
CA ALA A 398 19.35 0.59 -30.45
C ALA A 398 20.41 -0.43 -30.93
N GLU A 399 21.67 -0.25 -30.53
CA GLU A 399 22.76 -1.23 -30.73
C GLU A 399 22.39 -2.64 -30.24
N TRP A 400 21.60 -2.73 -29.16
CA TRP A 400 21.20 -4.00 -28.51
C TRP A 400 19.75 -4.39 -28.81
N GLY A 401 19.13 -3.81 -29.85
CA GLY A 401 17.73 -4.05 -30.21
C GLY A 401 16.71 -3.26 -29.40
N GLY A 402 17.14 -2.23 -28.67
CA GLY A 402 16.25 -1.29 -27.99
C GLY A 402 15.62 -0.25 -28.93
N GLN A 403 14.76 0.61 -28.37
CA GLN A 403 14.05 1.66 -29.11
C GLN A 403 14.48 3.09 -28.73
N GLU A 404 15.43 3.25 -27.80
CA GLU A 404 16.01 4.54 -27.35
C GLU A 404 15.00 5.58 -26.83
N MET A 405 13.80 5.16 -26.42
CA MET A 405 12.80 6.08 -25.89
C MET A 405 13.25 6.70 -24.55
N PRO A 406 12.99 8.00 -24.33
CA PRO A 406 13.38 8.70 -23.12
C PRO A 406 12.63 8.19 -21.89
N LYS A 407 13.27 8.20 -20.71
CA LYS A 407 12.66 7.83 -19.42
C LYS A 407 11.48 8.74 -19.07
N MET A 408 11.43 9.98 -19.55
CA MET A 408 10.21 10.81 -19.50
C MET A 408 8.98 10.11 -20.09
N LEU A 409 9.15 9.31 -21.16
CA LEU A 409 8.10 8.52 -21.77
C LEU A 409 7.91 7.20 -21.02
N THR A 410 8.99 6.46 -20.72
CA THR A 410 8.85 5.13 -20.09
C THR A 410 8.34 5.19 -18.65
N VAL A 411 8.53 6.30 -17.92
CA VAL A 411 7.85 6.56 -16.63
C VAL A 411 6.33 6.39 -16.74
N LEU A 412 5.74 6.82 -17.85
CA LEU A 412 4.28 6.77 -18.06
C LEU A 412 3.81 5.38 -18.51
N SER A 413 4.64 4.60 -19.19
CA SER A 413 4.33 3.19 -19.48
C SER A 413 4.45 2.32 -18.22
N ASP A 414 5.50 2.53 -17.43
CA ASP A 414 5.71 1.86 -16.14
C ASP A 414 4.50 2.09 -15.21
N GLU A 415 3.99 3.33 -15.16
CA GLU A 415 2.82 3.69 -14.36
C GLU A 415 1.56 2.88 -14.74
N MET A 416 1.30 2.70 -16.04
CA MET A 416 0.13 1.95 -16.52
C MET A 416 0.22 0.47 -16.13
N LEU A 417 1.42 -0.11 -16.19
CA LEU A 417 1.65 -1.51 -15.82
C LEU A 417 1.57 -1.70 -14.30
N PHE A 418 2.18 -0.81 -13.50
CA PHE A 418 2.04 -0.86 -12.04
C PHE A 418 0.62 -0.60 -11.55
N ALA A 419 -0.16 0.23 -12.25
CA ALA A 419 -1.58 0.46 -11.94
C ALA A 419 -2.46 -0.76 -12.28
N THR A 420 -2.07 -1.58 -13.26
CA THR A 420 -2.89 -2.69 -13.73
C THR A 420 -2.47 -4.04 -13.20
N ASN A 421 -1.17 -4.31 -13.03
CA ASN A 421 -0.64 -5.54 -12.44
C ASN A 421 0.81 -5.33 -11.93
N PRO A 422 1.00 -4.89 -10.67
CA PRO A 422 2.34 -4.64 -10.14
C PRO A 422 3.19 -5.91 -10.01
N SER A 423 2.57 -7.09 -9.82
CA SER A 423 3.28 -8.37 -9.79
C SER A 423 3.91 -8.72 -11.14
N PHE A 424 3.16 -8.51 -12.23
CA PHE A 424 3.64 -8.74 -13.59
C PHE A 424 4.79 -7.78 -13.93
N MET A 425 4.65 -6.49 -13.60
CA MET A 425 5.63 -5.45 -13.97
C MET A 425 7.04 -5.68 -13.41
N LEU A 426 7.18 -6.39 -12.28
CA LEU A 426 8.48 -6.65 -11.66
C LEU A 426 9.41 -7.51 -12.54
N TYR A 427 8.87 -8.46 -13.32
CA TYR A 427 9.68 -9.32 -14.21
C TYR A 427 10.39 -8.56 -15.34
N PRO A 428 9.70 -7.76 -16.21
CA PRO A 428 10.37 -6.97 -17.21
C PRO A 428 11.21 -5.83 -16.59
N LEU A 429 10.79 -5.23 -15.46
CA LEU A 429 11.55 -4.17 -14.81
C LEU A 429 12.96 -4.62 -14.41
N LEU A 430 13.08 -5.76 -13.74
CA LEU A 430 14.38 -6.31 -13.30
C LEU A 430 15.24 -6.74 -14.50
N SER A 431 14.60 -7.17 -15.59
CA SER A 431 15.28 -7.45 -16.85
C SER A 431 15.89 -6.19 -17.46
N VAL A 432 15.14 -5.06 -17.48
CA VAL A 432 15.66 -3.75 -17.88
C VAL A 432 16.80 -3.30 -16.98
N GLY A 433 16.64 -3.39 -15.66
CA GLY A 433 17.67 -3.03 -14.67
C GLY A 433 18.96 -3.81 -14.86
N ALA A 434 18.87 -5.14 -14.99
CA ALA A 434 20.02 -6.00 -15.26
C ALA A 434 20.71 -5.63 -16.58
N GLY A 435 19.93 -5.37 -17.64
CA GLY A 435 20.45 -4.87 -18.91
C GLY A 435 21.21 -3.54 -18.77
N MET A 436 20.68 -2.58 -18.00
CA MET A 436 21.35 -1.30 -17.75
C MET A 436 22.70 -1.44 -17.02
N ALA A 437 22.77 -2.31 -16.00
CA ALA A 437 24.02 -2.60 -15.30
C ALA A 437 25.05 -3.25 -16.22
N LEU A 438 24.64 -4.21 -17.04
CA LEU A 438 25.49 -4.88 -18.03
C LEU A 438 25.94 -3.96 -19.17
N ASN A 439 25.09 -3.07 -19.66
CA ASN A 439 25.50 -2.09 -20.65
C ASN A 439 26.51 -1.06 -20.08
N SER A 440 26.42 -0.76 -18.78
CA SER A 440 27.32 0.21 -18.14
C SER A 440 28.69 -0.36 -17.76
N TYR A 441 28.74 -1.61 -17.26
CA TYR A 441 29.95 -2.23 -16.69
C TYR A 441 30.38 -3.55 -17.35
N GLY A 442 29.55 -4.16 -18.19
CA GLY A 442 29.90 -5.37 -18.91
C GLY A 442 30.97 -5.11 -19.98
N SER A 443 31.84 -6.09 -20.17
CA SER A 443 32.74 -6.14 -21.33
C SER A 443 31.95 -6.26 -22.63
N GLN A 444 32.55 -5.85 -23.76
CA GLN A 444 31.88 -5.91 -25.07
C GLN A 444 31.29 -7.29 -25.40
N ALA A 445 32.05 -8.37 -25.14
CA ALA A 445 31.57 -9.73 -25.34
C ALA A 445 30.38 -10.10 -24.42
N GLN A 446 30.33 -9.59 -23.18
CA GLN A 446 29.16 -9.76 -22.31
C GLN A 446 27.95 -9.00 -22.86
N LYS A 447 28.14 -7.78 -23.37
CA LYS A 447 27.05 -7.00 -23.98
C LYS A 447 26.44 -7.74 -25.17
N GLU A 448 27.30 -8.17 -26.11
CA GLU A 448 26.92 -8.94 -27.31
C GLU A 448 26.22 -10.26 -26.97
N THR A 449 26.64 -10.94 -25.90
CA THR A 449 26.04 -12.21 -25.47
C THR A 449 24.67 -12.03 -24.82
N TYR A 450 24.51 -11.04 -23.93
CA TYR A 450 23.35 -10.98 -23.03
C TYR A 450 22.33 -9.90 -23.37
N LEU A 451 22.74 -8.70 -23.83
CA LEU A 451 21.81 -7.57 -23.98
C LEU A 451 20.72 -7.79 -25.05
N PRO A 452 21.01 -8.29 -26.27
CA PRO A 452 19.96 -8.54 -27.27
C PRO A 452 18.90 -9.54 -26.79
N LYS A 453 19.30 -10.52 -25.98
CA LYS A 453 18.43 -11.57 -25.43
C LYS A 453 17.59 -11.10 -24.25
N ILE A 454 18.13 -10.18 -23.44
CA ILE A 454 17.41 -9.53 -22.35
C ILE A 454 16.37 -8.55 -22.91
N TYR A 455 16.74 -7.68 -23.84
CA TYR A 455 15.84 -6.64 -24.36
C TYR A 455 14.76 -7.18 -25.32
N SER A 456 14.99 -8.32 -25.96
CA SER A 456 13.96 -9.07 -26.71
C SER A 456 13.01 -9.88 -25.81
N GLY A 457 13.32 -10.05 -24.52
CA GLY A 457 12.55 -10.87 -23.60
C GLY A 457 12.71 -12.39 -23.74
N GLU A 458 13.63 -12.86 -24.60
CA GLU A 458 13.95 -14.29 -24.71
C GLU A 458 14.55 -14.81 -23.38
N TRP A 459 15.41 -14.00 -22.76
CA TRP A 459 15.97 -14.21 -21.43
C TRP A 459 15.51 -13.07 -20.49
N SER A 460 15.36 -13.35 -19.20
CA SER A 460 15.10 -12.33 -18.18
C SER A 460 16.35 -12.00 -17.36
N GLY A 461 16.29 -10.93 -16.58
CA GLY A 461 17.34 -10.54 -15.64
C GLY A 461 16.81 -10.36 -14.22
N THR A 462 17.67 -10.61 -13.23
CA THR A 462 17.40 -10.32 -11.81
C THR A 462 18.71 -9.98 -11.08
N MET A 463 18.61 -9.41 -9.88
CA MET A 463 19.75 -9.03 -9.05
C MET A 463 19.74 -9.80 -7.71
N CYS A 464 20.91 -10.25 -7.26
CA CYS A 464 21.05 -11.10 -6.08
C CYS A 464 22.04 -10.52 -5.06
N LEU A 465 21.49 -9.70 -4.14
CA LEU A 465 22.26 -8.92 -3.15
C LEU A 465 22.17 -9.53 -1.75
N THR A 466 20.95 -9.57 -1.22
CA THR A 466 20.59 -9.80 0.20
C THR A 466 20.85 -11.22 0.67
N GLU A 467 21.28 -11.36 1.93
CA GLU A 467 21.47 -12.64 2.64
C GLU A 467 20.70 -12.61 3.98
N PRO A 468 20.42 -13.75 4.64
CA PRO A 468 19.65 -13.77 5.89
C PRO A 468 20.19 -12.85 7.00
N HIS A 469 21.51 -12.65 7.07
CA HIS A 469 22.16 -11.74 8.01
C HIS A 469 22.56 -10.38 7.40
N ALA A 470 22.25 -10.11 6.12
CA ALA A 470 22.75 -8.94 5.38
C ALA A 470 21.68 -8.34 4.44
N GLY A 471 20.92 -7.36 4.97
CA GLY A 471 19.99 -6.51 4.22
C GLY A 471 20.57 -5.12 3.95
N THR A 472 20.25 -4.16 4.83
CA THR A 472 20.74 -2.77 4.74
C THR A 472 22.27 -2.68 4.74
N ASP A 473 22.96 -3.51 5.53
CA ASP A 473 24.42 -3.64 5.47
C ASP A 473 24.82 -4.81 4.56
N LEU A 474 25.01 -4.50 3.28
CA LEU A 474 25.61 -5.44 2.32
C LEU A 474 27.11 -5.68 2.59
N GLY A 475 27.77 -4.90 3.45
CA GLY A 475 29.19 -5.05 3.78
C GLY A 475 29.53 -6.38 4.44
N ILE A 476 28.56 -7.06 5.05
CA ILE A 476 28.70 -8.33 5.76
C ILE A 476 28.21 -9.56 4.97
N ILE A 477 27.98 -9.45 3.66
CA ILE A 477 27.70 -10.62 2.81
C ILE A 477 28.84 -11.66 2.88
N LYS A 478 28.45 -12.95 2.81
CA LYS A 478 29.32 -14.14 2.89
C LYS A 478 29.36 -14.94 1.60
N THR A 479 28.49 -14.68 0.62
CA THR A 479 28.57 -15.33 -0.71
C THR A 479 29.96 -15.10 -1.30
N LYS A 480 30.64 -16.19 -1.63
CA LYS A 480 32.03 -16.21 -2.11
C LYS A 480 32.10 -16.43 -3.62
N ALA A 481 33.17 -15.94 -4.23
CA ALA A 481 33.50 -16.12 -5.65
C ALA A 481 34.95 -16.60 -5.78
N GLU A 482 35.15 -17.91 -5.89
CA GLU A 482 36.49 -18.51 -6.04
C GLU A 482 36.90 -18.48 -7.51
N ARG A 483 38.12 -18.01 -7.81
CA ARG A 483 38.57 -17.84 -9.20
C ARG A 483 39.02 -19.16 -9.81
N ASN A 484 38.54 -19.47 -11.00
CA ASN A 484 38.89 -20.66 -11.78
C ASN A 484 40.05 -20.37 -12.75
N ASP A 485 40.74 -21.43 -13.21
CA ASP A 485 41.86 -21.34 -14.15
C ASP A 485 41.44 -20.78 -15.53
N ASP A 486 40.20 -21.02 -15.95
CA ASP A 486 39.63 -20.52 -17.21
C ASP A 486 39.22 -19.03 -17.15
N GLY A 487 39.47 -18.35 -16.02
CA GLY A 487 39.11 -16.95 -15.80
C GLY A 487 37.67 -16.71 -15.35
N THR A 488 36.86 -17.77 -15.21
CA THR A 488 35.54 -17.69 -14.57
C THR A 488 35.64 -17.80 -13.05
N TYR A 489 34.50 -17.74 -12.37
CA TYR A 489 34.42 -17.85 -10.91
C TYR A 489 33.41 -18.93 -10.51
N SER A 490 33.70 -19.64 -9.43
CA SER A 490 32.78 -20.57 -8.76
C SER A 490 32.10 -19.81 -7.61
N ILE A 491 30.82 -19.52 -7.78
CA ILE A 491 30.01 -18.75 -6.83
C ILE A 491 29.36 -19.70 -5.82
N THR A 492 29.53 -19.44 -4.52
CA THR A 492 28.89 -20.23 -3.46
C THR A 492 28.22 -19.36 -2.40
N GLY A 493 26.95 -19.62 -2.11
CA GLY A 493 26.20 -18.94 -1.06
C GLY A 493 24.69 -19.03 -1.26
N THR A 494 23.95 -18.40 -0.34
CA THR A 494 22.49 -18.30 -0.38
C THR A 494 22.10 -16.83 -0.37
N LYS A 495 21.20 -16.45 -1.27
CA LYS A 495 20.60 -15.11 -1.36
C LYS A 495 19.10 -15.22 -1.08
N ILE A 496 18.51 -14.22 -0.42
CA ILE A 496 17.08 -14.22 -0.06
C ILE A 496 16.36 -13.01 -0.65
N PHE A 497 15.03 -13.09 -0.70
CA PHE A 497 14.16 -12.04 -1.24
C PHE A 497 14.45 -11.69 -2.71
N ILE A 498 14.85 -12.69 -3.52
CA ILE A 498 15.20 -12.47 -4.93
C ILE A 498 13.94 -12.48 -5.79
N THR A 499 13.43 -11.28 -6.09
CA THR A 499 12.32 -11.06 -7.01
C THR A 499 12.69 -11.59 -8.40
N GLY A 500 11.82 -12.42 -8.99
CA GLY A 500 12.09 -13.08 -10.27
C GLY A 500 13.30 -14.04 -10.26
N GLY A 501 13.74 -14.51 -9.08
CA GLY A 501 14.90 -15.41 -8.95
C GLY A 501 14.75 -16.73 -9.72
N ASP A 502 13.53 -17.25 -9.84
CA ASP A 502 13.20 -18.27 -10.82
C ASP A 502 11.76 -18.08 -11.32
N HIS A 503 11.50 -18.47 -12.57
CA HIS A 503 10.19 -18.47 -13.20
C HIS A 503 10.21 -19.25 -14.54
N ASP A 504 9.03 -19.42 -15.13
CA ASP A 504 8.80 -20.12 -16.41
C ASP A 504 8.50 -19.18 -17.59
N LEU A 505 8.52 -17.86 -17.40
CA LEU A 505 8.25 -16.84 -18.43
C LEU A 505 9.29 -16.73 -19.56
N ALA A 506 10.55 -17.09 -19.29
CA ALA A 506 11.70 -16.90 -20.21
C ALA A 506 12.59 -18.16 -20.24
N GLU A 507 13.38 -18.33 -21.29
CA GLU A 507 14.17 -19.55 -21.50
C GLU A 507 15.42 -19.60 -20.60
N ASN A 508 16.01 -18.44 -20.30
CA ASN A 508 17.13 -18.29 -19.38
C ASN A 508 16.91 -17.09 -18.44
N ILE A 509 17.57 -17.10 -17.29
CA ILE A 509 17.52 -16.03 -16.28
C ILE A 509 18.95 -15.63 -15.96
N ILE A 510 19.27 -14.35 -16.12
CA ILE A 510 20.60 -13.78 -15.93
C ILE A 510 20.66 -13.14 -14.54
N HIS A 511 21.23 -13.86 -13.57
CA HIS A 511 21.39 -13.36 -12.20
C HIS A 511 22.62 -12.47 -12.09
N LEU A 512 22.44 -11.26 -11.57
CA LEU A 512 23.51 -10.32 -11.24
C LEU A 512 23.84 -10.42 -9.73
N VAL A 513 24.83 -11.23 -9.40
CA VAL A 513 25.12 -11.68 -8.02
C VAL A 513 26.23 -10.85 -7.39
N LEU A 514 25.99 -10.33 -6.18
CA LEU A 514 27.03 -9.73 -5.35
C LEU A 514 27.73 -10.79 -4.50
N ALA A 515 29.05 -10.92 -4.67
CA ALA A 515 29.89 -11.87 -3.95
C ALA A 515 31.28 -11.29 -3.67
N LYS A 516 32.04 -11.92 -2.77
CA LYS A 516 33.42 -11.54 -2.43
C LYS A 516 34.43 -12.57 -2.92
N THR A 517 35.54 -12.12 -3.47
CA THR A 517 36.71 -12.98 -3.75
C THR A 517 37.45 -13.31 -2.44
N PRO A 518 38.28 -14.39 -2.38
CA PRO A 518 38.95 -14.79 -1.14
C PRO A 518 39.86 -13.70 -0.53
N ASP A 519 40.51 -12.89 -1.38
CA ASP A 519 41.41 -11.82 -0.98
C ASP A 519 40.72 -10.44 -0.87
N ALA A 520 39.39 -10.40 -0.93
CA ALA A 520 38.62 -9.15 -0.95
C ALA A 520 38.72 -8.37 0.37
N PRO A 521 38.83 -7.02 0.33
CA PRO A 521 38.76 -6.17 1.51
C PRO A 521 37.50 -6.37 2.36
N ALA A 522 37.63 -6.21 3.68
CA ALA A 522 36.49 -6.27 4.58
C ALA A 522 35.44 -5.16 4.30
N GLY A 523 34.18 -5.44 4.64
CA GLY A 523 33.05 -4.53 4.42
C GLY A 523 32.62 -4.43 2.95
N SER A 524 31.96 -3.32 2.62
CA SER A 524 31.36 -3.05 1.30
C SER A 524 32.36 -2.83 0.16
N ARG A 525 33.61 -2.50 0.50
CA ARG A 525 34.71 -2.28 -0.47
C ARG A 525 35.32 -3.55 -1.04
N GLY A 526 34.89 -4.74 -0.59
CA GLY A 526 35.32 -6.03 -1.12
C GLY A 526 34.27 -6.76 -1.96
N ILE A 527 33.26 -6.03 -2.48
CA ILE A 527 32.12 -6.64 -3.17
C ILE A 527 32.33 -6.53 -4.67
N SER A 528 32.27 -7.67 -5.36
CA SER A 528 32.30 -7.80 -6.81
C SER A 528 30.94 -8.22 -7.35
N LEU A 529 30.69 -7.95 -8.63
CA LEU A 529 29.45 -8.29 -9.34
C LEU A 529 29.72 -9.39 -10.37
N PHE A 530 28.86 -10.40 -10.43
CA PHE A 530 29.00 -11.54 -11.34
C PHE A 530 27.71 -11.82 -12.10
N ILE A 531 27.82 -12.10 -13.41
CA ILE A 531 26.77 -12.76 -14.18
C ILE A 531 26.79 -14.24 -13.82
N VAL A 532 25.66 -14.78 -13.34
CA VAL A 532 25.46 -16.21 -13.09
C VAL A 532 24.19 -16.63 -13.83
N PRO A 533 24.26 -17.17 -15.05
CA PRO A 533 23.07 -17.50 -15.82
C PRO A 533 22.46 -18.82 -15.34
N LYS A 534 21.13 -18.97 -15.41
CA LYS A 534 20.38 -20.20 -15.05
C LYS A 534 20.85 -21.40 -15.88
N PHE A 535 20.97 -21.21 -17.18
CA PHE A 535 21.64 -22.11 -18.12
C PHE A 535 22.90 -21.44 -18.67
N LEU A 536 23.99 -22.20 -18.78
CA LEU A 536 25.23 -21.70 -19.39
C LEU A 536 24.98 -21.33 -20.86
N VAL A 537 25.73 -20.36 -21.38
CA VAL A 537 25.63 -19.91 -22.77
C VAL A 537 26.81 -20.43 -23.55
N ASN A 538 26.54 -21.13 -24.65
CA ASN A 538 27.55 -21.65 -25.56
C ASN A 538 28.11 -20.53 -26.46
N ALA A 539 29.27 -20.78 -27.10
CA ALA A 539 29.92 -19.78 -27.95
C ALA A 539 29.12 -19.38 -29.22
N ASP A 540 28.09 -20.15 -29.58
CA ASP A 540 27.15 -19.84 -30.67
C ASP A 540 25.86 -19.12 -30.18
N GLY A 541 25.78 -18.80 -28.88
CA GLY A 541 24.62 -18.17 -28.25
C GLY A 541 23.49 -19.14 -27.85
N SER A 542 23.64 -20.45 -28.10
CA SER A 542 22.67 -21.45 -27.65
C SER A 542 22.77 -21.72 -26.14
N LEU A 543 21.70 -22.23 -25.54
CA LEU A 543 21.69 -22.67 -24.14
C LEU A 543 22.41 -24.02 -24.00
N GLY A 544 23.38 -24.06 -23.10
CA GLY A 544 24.12 -25.26 -22.71
C GLY A 544 23.57 -25.88 -21.42
N GLU A 545 24.47 -26.46 -20.62
CA GLU A 545 24.10 -27.17 -19.39
C GLU A 545 23.48 -26.25 -18.32
N ARG A 546 22.66 -26.84 -17.46
CA ARG A 546 22.10 -26.14 -16.28
C ARG A 546 23.24 -25.81 -15.32
N ASN A 547 23.40 -24.53 -15.01
CA ASN A 547 24.35 -24.05 -14.01
C ASN A 547 23.81 -24.43 -12.61
N PRO A 548 24.65 -24.83 -11.61
CA PRO A 548 24.16 -25.17 -10.26
C PRO A 548 23.76 -23.93 -9.45
N VAL A 549 22.67 -23.30 -9.91
CA VAL A 549 21.92 -22.20 -9.31
C VAL A 549 20.43 -22.51 -9.42
N GLY A 550 19.68 -22.29 -8.34
CA GLY A 550 18.23 -22.48 -8.33
C GLY A 550 17.55 -22.03 -7.05
N PRO A 551 16.21 -21.95 -7.07
CA PRO A 551 15.40 -21.65 -5.90
C PRO A 551 15.40 -22.83 -4.92
N GLY A 552 15.65 -22.57 -3.64
CA GLY A 552 15.40 -23.50 -2.54
C GLY A 552 13.95 -23.43 -2.03
N SER A 553 13.33 -22.25 -2.14
CA SER A 553 11.93 -21.95 -1.80
C SER A 553 11.49 -20.64 -2.46
N ILE A 554 10.19 -20.35 -2.35
CA ILE A 554 9.63 -18.99 -2.53
C ILE A 554 8.98 -18.51 -1.24
N GLU A 555 8.94 -17.20 -1.05
CA GLU A 555 8.36 -16.55 0.14
C GLU A 555 6.82 -16.44 0.05
N HIS A 556 6.13 -16.69 1.16
CA HIS A 556 4.73 -16.31 1.34
C HIS A 556 4.64 -14.83 1.75
N LYS A 557 3.83 -14.06 1.03
CA LYS A 557 3.83 -12.60 1.11
C LYS A 557 2.43 -12.02 1.29
N MET A 558 2.34 -10.90 1.99
CA MET A 558 1.14 -10.06 2.11
C MET A 558 0.51 -9.75 0.74
N GLY A 559 1.32 -9.31 -0.22
CA GLY A 559 0.92 -8.92 -1.57
C GLY A 559 2.00 -9.25 -2.60
N ILE A 560 1.79 -8.75 -3.83
CA ILE A 560 2.55 -9.09 -5.05
C ILE A 560 2.78 -10.61 -5.20
N LYS A 561 1.77 -11.43 -4.90
CA LYS A 561 1.89 -12.89 -4.77
C LYS A 561 2.26 -13.60 -6.07
N ALA A 562 1.84 -13.05 -7.21
CA ALA A 562 2.23 -13.55 -8.53
C ALA A 562 3.69 -13.25 -8.91
N SER A 563 4.34 -12.31 -8.22
CA SER A 563 5.79 -12.10 -8.35
C SER A 563 6.50 -13.13 -7.48
N ALA A 564 7.20 -14.07 -8.12
CA ALA A 564 8.10 -14.99 -7.45
C ALA A 564 9.16 -14.21 -6.66
N THR A 565 9.34 -14.59 -5.40
CA THR A 565 10.37 -14.03 -4.51
C THR A 565 11.08 -15.22 -3.90
N CYS A 566 12.34 -15.43 -4.28
CA CYS A 566 13.02 -16.71 -4.07
C CYS A 566 14.13 -16.61 -3.03
N VAL A 567 14.31 -17.72 -2.30
CA VAL A 567 15.61 -18.05 -1.68
C VAL A 567 16.43 -18.75 -2.75
N MET A 568 17.51 -18.13 -3.22
CA MET A 568 18.38 -18.63 -4.28
C MET A 568 19.66 -19.23 -3.71
N ASN A 569 19.95 -20.48 -4.07
CA ASN A 569 21.19 -21.16 -3.72
C ASN A 569 22.14 -21.20 -4.92
N PHE A 570 23.43 -21.03 -4.64
CA PHE A 570 24.53 -21.07 -5.59
C PHE A 570 25.53 -22.11 -5.08
N ASP A 571 25.70 -23.22 -5.80
CA ASP A 571 26.45 -24.38 -5.34
C ASP A 571 27.72 -24.59 -6.19
N GLY A 572 28.61 -23.60 -6.16
CA GLY A 572 29.75 -23.53 -7.09
C GLY A 572 29.31 -23.12 -8.50
N ALA A 573 28.23 -22.33 -8.60
CA ALA A 573 27.68 -21.85 -9.86
C ALA A 573 28.74 -21.08 -10.66
N LYS A 574 28.88 -21.40 -11.94
CA LYS A 574 29.82 -20.73 -12.83
C LYS A 574 29.35 -19.30 -13.10
N GLY A 575 30.20 -18.34 -12.74
CA GLY A 575 29.95 -16.92 -12.84
C GLY A 575 31.05 -16.15 -13.58
N TYR A 576 30.69 -15.00 -14.13
CA TYR A 576 31.58 -14.13 -14.92
C TYR A 576 31.61 -12.73 -14.31
N LEU A 577 32.80 -12.23 -13.97
CA LEU A 577 32.98 -10.91 -13.38
C LEU A 577 32.45 -9.80 -14.30
N VAL A 578 31.70 -8.86 -13.74
CA VAL A 578 31.19 -7.65 -14.41
C VAL A 578 32.01 -6.45 -13.94
N GLY A 579 32.52 -5.65 -14.87
CA GLY A 579 33.41 -4.54 -14.56
C GLY A 579 34.73 -5.00 -13.95
N LYS A 580 35.15 -4.36 -12.85
CA LYS A 580 36.36 -4.73 -12.11
C LYS A 580 36.02 -5.40 -10.78
N GLU A 581 36.97 -6.20 -10.30
CA GLU A 581 36.92 -6.75 -8.95
C GLU A 581 36.83 -5.60 -7.92
N ASN A 582 36.01 -5.80 -6.89
CA ASN A 582 35.72 -4.85 -5.80
C ASN A 582 34.95 -3.58 -6.20
N GLU A 583 34.51 -3.44 -7.47
CA GLU A 583 33.63 -2.35 -7.94
C GLU A 583 32.14 -2.76 -8.04
N GLY A 584 31.74 -3.92 -7.51
CA GLY A 584 30.42 -4.53 -7.75
C GLY A 584 29.23 -3.71 -7.25
N LEU A 585 29.35 -3.02 -6.12
CA LEU A 585 28.32 -2.08 -5.67
C LEU A 585 28.19 -0.86 -6.60
N ALA A 586 29.29 -0.35 -7.16
CA ALA A 586 29.26 0.78 -8.08
C ALA A 586 28.53 0.43 -9.39
N ALA A 587 28.71 -0.80 -9.88
CA ALA A 587 27.95 -1.34 -11.00
C ALA A 587 26.45 -1.47 -10.67
N MET A 588 26.12 -2.03 -9.50
CA MET A 588 24.72 -2.19 -9.06
C MET A 588 24.00 -0.84 -8.85
N PHE A 589 24.69 0.20 -8.37
CA PHE A 589 24.09 1.51 -8.15
C PHE A 589 23.53 2.18 -9.43
N VAL A 590 23.94 1.75 -10.63
CA VAL A 590 23.34 2.22 -11.90
C VAL A 590 21.87 1.80 -11.98
N MET A 591 21.57 0.51 -11.79
CA MET A 591 20.19 0.02 -11.84
C MET A 591 19.38 0.48 -10.64
N MET A 592 19.96 0.49 -9.43
CA MET A 592 19.27 0.95 -8.22
C MET A 592 18.72 2.38 -8.33
N ASN A 593 19.40 3.30 -9.02
CA ASN A 593 18.89 4.66 -9.22
C ASN A 593 17.62 4.69 -10.09
N TYR A 594 17.53 3.81 -11.09
CA TYR A 594 16.39 3.64 -11.98
C TYR A 594 15.24 2.88 -11.29
N GLU A 595 15.57 1.85 -10.52
CA GLU A 595 14.61 1.05 -9.76
C GLU A 595 13.98 1.85 -8.62
N ARG A 596 14.75 2.65 -7.88
CA ARG A 596 14.23 3.58 -6.85
C ARG A 596 13.15 4.53 -7.38
N LEU A 597 13.36 5.11 -8.59
CA LEU A 597 12.33 5.90 -9.26
C LEU A 597 11.10 5.02 -9.59
N SER A 598 11.35 3.82 -10.11
CA SER A 598 10.30 2.87 -10.50
C SER A 598 9.45 2.38 -9.32
N MET A 599 10.00 2.26 -8.11
CA MET A 599 9.21 1.97 -6.89
C MET A 599 8.33 3.15 -6.48
N GLY A 600 8.76 4.38 -6.74
CA GLY A 600 7.91 5.58 -6.66
C GLY A 600 6.73 5.53 -7.64
N ILE A 601 6.98 5.04 -8.86
CA ILE A 601 5.96 4.86 -9.89
C ILE A 601 5.00 3.71 -9.53
N GLN A 602 5.48 2.63 -8.90
CA GLN A 602 4.61 1.60 -8.31
C GLN A 602 3.63 2.22 -7.28
N GLY A 603 4.14 3.13 -6.44
CA GLY A 603 3.34 3.99 -5.57
C GLY A 603 2.21 4.69 -6.32
N LEU A 604 2.60 5.51 -7.30
CA LEU A 604 1.67 6.26 -8.14
C LEU A 604 0.64 5.36 -8.85
N GLY A 605 1.06 4.22 -9.41
CA GLY A 605 0.20 3.30 -10.16
C GLY A 605 -0.90 2.71 -9.29
N ALA A 606 -0.53 2.10 -8.16
CA ALA A 606 -1.51 1.54 -7.21
C ALA A 606 -2.48 2.61 -6.69
N SER A 607 -1.98 3.82 -6.41
CA SER A 607 -2.81 4.92 -5.93
C SER A 607 -3.72 5.52 -7.02
N GLU A 608 -3.31 5.55 -8.29
CA GLU A 608 -4.17 5.96 -9.40
C GLU A 608 -5.26 4.94 -9.67
N PHE A 609 -4.94 3.64 -9.64
CA PHE A 609 -5.93 2.57 -9.77
C PHE A 609 -6.98 2.63 -8.65
N ALA A 610 -6.55 2.70 -7.40
CA ALA A 610 -7.46 2.83 -6.26
C ALA A 610 -8.30 4.12 -6.34
N TYR A 611 -7.70 5.26 -6.70
CA TYR A 611 -8.41 6.53 -6.90
C TYR A 611 -9.50 6.44 -7.98
N GLN A 612 -9.22 5.83 -9.14
CA GLN A 612 -10.18 5.71 -10.23
C GLN A 612 -11.39 4.86 -9.82
N ASN A 613 -11.14 3.73 -9.16
CA ASN A 613 -12.19 2.86 -8.62
C ASN A 613 -13.00 3.56 -7.52
N ALA A 614 -12.34 4.25 -6.58
CA ALA A 614 -13.01 5.01 -5.50
C ALA A 614 -13.86 6.18 -6.03
N ALA A 615 -13.38 6.92 -7.02
CA ALA A 615 -14.13 8.01 -7.64
C ALA A 615 -15.38 7.50 -8.38
N GLN A 616 -15.29 6.34 -9.05
CA GLN A 616 -16.43 5.72 -9.70
C GLN A 616 -17.43 5.19 -8.64
N TYR A 617 -16.96 4.41 -7.66
CA TYR A 617 -17.80 3.90 -6.58
C TYR A 617 -18.52 5.02 -5.82
N ALA A 618 -17.84 6.14 -5.52
CA ALA A 618 -18.46 7.28 -4.86
C ALA A 618 -19.58 7.92 -5.69
N THR A 619 -19.45 7.91 -7.02
CA THR A 619 -20.46 8.42 -7.95
C THR A 619 -21.73 7.57 -7.90
N ASP A 620 -21.58 6.25 -7.86
CA ASP A 620 -22.69 5.30 -7.96
C ASP A 620 -23.32 4.96 -6.60
N ARG A 621 -22.52 4.91 -5.52
CA ARG A 621 -22.96 4.53 -4.18
C ARG A 621 -23.88 5.60 -3.58
N LEU A 622 -25.14 5.25 -3.42
CA LEU A 622 -26.13 6.07 -2.71
C LEU A 622 -26.10 5.73 -1.21
N GLN A 623 -25.84 6.70 -0.34
CA GLN A 623 -25.97 6.54 1.11
C GLN A 623 -26.13 7.88 1.83
N GLY A 624 -27.17 7.98 2.66
CA GLY A 624 -27.53 9.23 3.35
C GLY A 624 -28.09 10.30 2.41
N ARG A 625 -28.09 11.55 2.89
CA ARG A 625 -28.48 12.75 2.13
C ARG A 625 -27.45 13.85 2.34
N SER A 626 -27.37 14.79 1.41
CA SER A 626 -26.56 15.99 1.64
C SER A 626 -27.12 16.81 2.79
N ALA A 627 -26.24 17.34 3.63
CA ALA A 627 -26.62 18.29 4.69
C ALA A 627 -27.18 19.61 4.11
N ALA A 628 -26.87 19.93 2.84
CA ALA A 628 -27.46 21.04 2.10
C ALA A 628 -28.88 20.77 1.54
N GLY A 629 -29.52 19.66 1.94
CA GLY A 629 -30.82 19.21 1.43
C GLY A 629 -30.71 18.22 0.28
N VAL A 630 -31.83 17.57 -0.06
CA VAL A 630 -31.88 16.44 -0.99
C VAL A 630 -31.36 16.82 -2.39
N GLN A 631 -30.29 16.16 -2.84
CA GLN A 631 -29.69 16.42 -4.17
C GLN A 631 -30.25 15.50 -5.26
N SER A 632 -30.69 14.30 -4.90
CA SER A 632 -31.31 13.32 -5.81
C SER A 632 -32.74 13.00 -5.34
N PRO A 633 -33.73 13.87 -5.64
CA PRO A 633 -35.10 13.74 -5.12
C PRO A 633 -35.80 12.44 -5.55
N ASN A 634 -35.48 11.95 -6.75
CA ASN A 634 -36.07 10.73 -7.33
C ASN A 634 -35.32 9.44 -6.94
N LYS A 635 -34.32 9.51 -6.05
CA LYS A 635 -33.53 8.37 -5.56
C LYS A 635 -33.73 8.18 -4.05
N PRO A 636 -33.56 6.97 -3.48
CA PRO A 636 -33.76 6.71 -2.05
C PRO A 636 -32.72 7.40 -1.14
N ALA A 637 -31.52 7.65 -1.66
CA ALA A 637 -30.42 8.37 -1.02
C ALA A 637 -29.67 9.20 -2.07
N ASP A 638 -28.82 10.13 -1.62
CA ASP A 638 -27.90 10.87 -2.50
C ASP A 638 -26.59 10.08 -2.68
N SER A 639 -25.84 10.33 -3.75
CA SER A 639 -24.48 9.79 -3.95
C SER A 639 -23.56 10.23 -2.81
N ILE A 640 -22.66 9.36 -2.34
CA ILE A 640 -21.72 9.71 -1.26
C ILE A 640 -20.75 10.85 -1.62
N LEU A 641 -20.64 11.24 -2.90
CA LEU A 641 -19.98 12.48 -3.31
C LEU A 641 -20.64 13.76 -2.77
N VAL A 642 -21.82 13.71 -2.13
CA VAL A 642 -22.35 14.86 -1.39
C VAL A 642 -21.63 15.10 -0.06
N HIS A 643 -20.90 14.11 0.45
CA HIS A 643 -20.22 14.17 1.74
C HIS A 643 -18.83 14.81 1.58
N GLY A 644 -18.54 15.83 2.40
CA GLY A 644 -17.29 16.58 2.32
C GLY A 644 -16.04 15.74 2.54
N ASP A 645 -16.12 14.74 3.42
CA ASP A 645 -15.01 13.84 3.73
C ASP A 645 -14.66 12.90 2.56
N VAL A 646 -15.67 12.34 1.87
CA VAL A 646 -15.46 11.58 0.63
C VAL A 646 -14.75 12.43 -0.43
N ARG A 647 -15.12 13.72 -0.54
CA ARG A 647 -14.40 14.65 -1.43
C ARG A 647 -12.97 14.93 -0.95
N ARG A 648 -12.72 15.08 0.36
CA ARG A 648 -11.38 15.26 0.93
C ARG A 648 -10.48 14.07 0.57
N MET A 649 -10.92 12.85 0.83
CA MET A 649 -10.17 11.63 0.50
C MET A 649 -9.84 11.54 -0.99
N LEU A 650 -10.84 11.76 -1.86
CA LEU A 650 -10.63 11.79 -3.31
C LEU A 650 -9.73 12.93 -3.79
N LEU A 651 -9.76 14.11 -3.14
CA LEU A 651 -8.88 15.24 -3.47
C LEU A 651 -7.46 15.05 -2.97
N ASN A 652 -7.27 14.43 -1.80
CA ASN A 652 -5.96 14.02 -1.28
C ASN A 652 -5.28 13.05 -2.25
N ALA A 653 -5.96 11.94 -2.59
CA ALA A 653 -5.43 10.96 -3.53
C ALA A 653 -5.14 11.56 -4.91
N ARG A 654 -6.05 12.40 -5.42
CA ARG A 654 -5.82 13.11 -6.69
C ARG A 654 -4.64 14.08 -6.63
N ALA A 655 -4.49 14.84 -5.56
CA ALA A 655 -3.39 15.79 -5.39
C ALA A 655 -2.04 15.06 -5.33
N ASN A 656 -1.97 13.95 -4.58
CA ASN A 656 -0.83 13.05 -4.59
C ASN A 656 -0.51 12.59 -6.01
N ASN A 657 -1.46 11.97 -6.72
CA ASN A 657 -1.18 11.33 -7.99
C ASN A 657 -0.78 12.33 -9.09
N GLU A 658 -1.40 13.50 -9.14
CA GLU A 658 -1.05 14.53 -10.12
C GLU A 658 0.34 15.16 -9.85
N ALA A 659 0.76 15.28 -8.59
CA ALA A 659 2.10 15.78 -8.22
C ALA A 659 3.19 14.71 -8.37
N SER A 660 2.95 13.49 -7.87
CA SER A 660 3.83 12.33 -8.02
C SER A 660 4.16 12.05 -9.49
N ARG A 661 3.16 12.10 -10.38
CA ARG A 661 3.36 11.92 -11.84
C ARG A 661 4.21 13.03 -12.45
N ALA A 662 3.95 14.28 -12.11
CA ALA A 662 4.79 15.40 -12.57
C ALA A 662 6.24 15.28 -12.05
N PHE A 663 6.41 14.85 -10.80
CA PHE A 663 7.72 14.66 -10.19
C PHE A 663 8.48 13.48 -10.82
N ALA A 664 7.84 12.34 -11.03
CA ALA A 664 8.45 11.17 -11.66
C ALA A 664 8.92 11.48 -13.10
N VAL A 665 8.10 12.17 -13.90
CA VAL A 665 8.49 12.61 -15.25
C VAL A 665 9.63 13.66 -15.19
N TYR A 666 9.67 14.54 -14.18
CA TYR A 666 10.78 15.47 -13.98
C TYR A 666 12.09 14.77 -13.59
N VAL A 667 12.06 13.72 -12.76
CA VAL A 667 13.24 12.89 -12.49
C VAL A 667 13.65 12.12 -13.73
N GLY A 668 12.69 11.59 -14.50
CA GLY A 668 12.91 11.02 -15.84
C GLY A 668 13.64 12.00 -16.77
N GLN A 669 13.23 13.27 -16.80
CA GLN A 669 13.92 14.31 -17.59
C GLN A 669 15.38 14.49 -17.16
N GLN A 670 15.69 14.45 -15.86
CA GLN A 670 17.08 14.56 -15.43
C GLN A 670 17.89 13.31 -15.83
N LEU A 671 17.30 12.11 -15.75
CA LEU A 671 17.91 10.87 -16.27
C LEU A 671 18.17 10.97 -17.79
N ASP A 672 17.23 11.52 -18.55
CA ASP A 672 17.39 11.73 -20.00
C ASP A 672 18.49 12.74 -20.33
N ILE A 673 18.66 13.80 -19.52
CA ILE A 673 19.83 14.68 -19.66
C ILE A 673 21.12 13.90 -19.39
N THR A 674 21.17 13.03 -18.37
CA THR A 674 22.39 12.23 -18.09
C THR A 674 22.72 11.19 -19.16
N LYS A 675 21.72 10.67 -19.89
CA LYS A 675 21.92 9.68 -20.95
C LYS A 675 22.19 10.32 -22.32
N PHE A 676 21.39 11.31 -22.71
CA PHE A 676 21.32 11.79 -24.09
C PHE A 676 21.97 13.15 -24.33
N SER A 677 22.36 13.91 -23.31
CA SER A 677 22.96 15.23 -23.52
C SER A 677 24.45 15.16 -23.87
N THR A 678 24.86 15.93 -24.88
CA THR A 678 26.27 16.09 -25.27
C THR A 678 26.99 17.23 -24.52
N ASP A 679 26.31 17.96 -23.62
CA ASP A 679 26.92 18.98 -22.74
C ASP A 679 27.37 18.37 -21.39
N PRO A 680 28.68 18.29 -21.11
CA PRO A 680 29.20 17.74 -19.85
C PRO A 680 28.76 18.51 -18.60
N GLU A 681 28.48 19.83 -18.70
CA GLU A 681 28.03 20.62 -17.55
C GLU A 681 26.55 20.34 -17.23
N ALA A 682 25.69 20.22 -18.25
CA ALA A 682 24.32 19.74 -18.09
C ALA A 682 24.27 18.32 -17.52
N VAL A 683 25.06 17.39 -18.07
CA VAL A 683 25.17 16.00 -17.57
C VAL A 683 25.58 15.98 -16.10
N LYS A 684 26.56 16.79 -15.69
CA LYS A 684 26.98 16.88 -14.28
C LYS A 684 25.86 17.38 -13.37
N LYS A 685 25.22 18.51 -13.72
CA LYS A 685 24.12 19.09 -12.94
C LYS A 685 22.91 18.15 -12.85
N ALA A 686 22.62 17.41 -13.93
CA ALA A 686 21.56 16.42 -13.95
C ALA A 686 21.88 15.21 -13.07
N ASN A 687 23.12 14.71 -13.06
CA ASN A 687 23.55 13.66 -12.14
C ASN A 687 23.43 14.08 -10.67
N ASP A 688 23.89 15.29 -10.32
CA ASP A 688 23.77 15.84 -8.96
C ASP A 688 22.28 15.93 -8.53
N ARG A 689 21.39 16.33 -9.44
CA ARG A 689 19.93 16.33 -9.21
C ARG A 689 19.32 14.94 -9.11
N VAL A 690 19.64 14.00 -10.00
CA VAL A 690 19.16 12.61 -9.91
C VAL A 690 19.53 12.02 -8.56
N ALA A 691 20.78 12.23 -8.12
CA ALA A 691 21.25 11.73 -6.83
C ALA A 691 20.48 12.31 -5.63
N LEU A 692 20.00 13.56 -5.72
CA LEU A 692 19.17 14.22 -4.69
C LEU A 692 17.70 13.79 -4.76
N LEU A 693 17.16 13.62 -5.97
CA LEU A 693 15.73 13.42 -6.20
C LEU A 693 15.30 11.95 -6.13
N THR A 694 16.18 10.97 -6.40
CA THR A 694 15.79 9.54 -6.38
C THR A 694 15.38 9.02 -4.99
N PRO A 695 15.98 9.41 -3.85
CA PRO A 695 15.47 9.00 -2.52
C PRO A 695 14.07 9.59 -2.23
N ILE A 696 13.80 10.81 -2.69
CA ILE A 696 12.47 11.46 -2.58
C ILE A 696 11.47 10.73 -3.49
N ALA A 697 11.86 10.45 -4.74
CA ALA A 697 11.05 9.71 -5.70
C ALA A 697 10.67 8.32 -5.20
N LYS A 698 11.57 7.64 -4.46
CA LYS A 698 11.29 6.36 -3.81
C LYS A 698 10.39 6.55 -2.58
N ALA A 699 10.91 7.20 -1.54
CA ALA A 699 10.31 7.09 -0.21
C ALA A 699 9.13 8.03 0.01
N TYR A 700 9.20 9.28 -0.47
CA TYR A 700 8.09 10.22 -0.28
C TYR A 700 6.86 9.78 -1.10
N LEU A 701 7.05 9.43 -2.38
CA LEU A 701 5.94 8.98 -3.24
C LEU A 701 5.31 7.68 -2.74
N THR A 702 6.08 6.73 -2.21
CA THR A 702 5.51 5.47 -1.70
C THR A 702 4.75 5.68 -0.39
N ASP A 703 5.23 6.53 0.52
CA ASP A 703 4.49 6.91 1.74
C ASP A 703 3.18 7.64 1.41
N THR A 704 3.22 8.66 0.55
CA THR A 704 2.02 9.45 0.22
C THR A 704 1.05 8.70 -0.69
N ALA A 705 1.54 7.82 -1.56
CA ALA A 705 0.71 6.88 -2.32
C ALA A 705 0.02 5.86 -1.41
N PHE A 706 0.70 5.34 -0.38
CA PHE A 706 0.07 4.42 0.56
C PHE A 706 -1.09 5.09 1.30
N GLN A 707 -0.88 6.31 1.80
CA GLN A 707 -1.95 7.08 2.43
C GLN A 707 -3.08 7.46 1.47
N ALA A 708 -2.76 7.80 0.22
CA ALA A 708 -3.77 8.07 -0.82
C ALA A 708 -4.58 6.82 -1.22
N THR A 709 -3.96 5.64 -1.20
CA THR A 709 -4.62 4.35 -1.44
C THR A 709 -5.53 3.97 -0.27
N LEU A 710 -5.13 4.29 0.97
CA LEU A 710 -5.98 4.17 2.16
C LEU A 710 -7.19 5.12 2.09
N ASP A 711 -6.99 6.41 1.79
CA ASP A 711 -8.07 7.37 1.55
C ASP A 711 -9.04 6.84 0.45
N ALA A 712 -8.53 6.18 -0.60
CA ALA A 712 -9.35 5.56 -1.64
C ALA A 712 -10.10 4.30 -1.16
N GLN A 713 -9.48 3.42 -0.36
CA GLN A 713 -10.14 2.26 0.26
C GLN A 713 -11.30 2.70 1.17
N MET A 714 -11.07 3.73 1.97
CA MET A 714 -12.04 4.29 2.92
C MET A 714 -13.32 4.80 2.25
N VAL A 715 -13.24 5.29 1.00
CA VAL A 715 -14.41 5.70 0.20
C VAL A 715 -15.39 4.54 -0.05
N PHE A 716 -14.92 3.29 -0.05
CA PHE A 716 -15.80 2.12 -0.20
C PHE A 716 -16.59 1.78 1.08
N GLY A 717 -16.13 2.26 2.25
CA GLY A 717 -16.59 1.77 3.56
C GLY A 717 -16.27 0.29 3.73
N GLY A 718 -17.16 -0.48 4.36
CA GLY A 718 -16.96 -1.92 4.59
C GLY A 718 -16.60 -2.71 3.33
N HIS A 719 -17.14 -2.37 2.16
CA HIS A 719 -16.79 -3.01 0.89
C HIS A 719 -15.30 -2.88 0.52
N GLY A 720 -14.60 -1.84 1.00
CA GLY A 720 -13.17 -1.63 0.73
C GLY A 720 -12.27 -2.68 1.39
N TYR A 721 -12.80 -3.45 2.33
CA TYR A 721 -12.11 -4.57 2.98
C TYR A 721 -12.47 -5.93 2.36
N ILE A 722 -13.46 -5.98 1.47
CA ILE A 722 -14.00 -7.20 0.89
C ILE A 722 -13.25 -7.49 -0.42
N ARG A 723 -12.60 -8.66 -0.50
CA ARG A 723 -11.66 -9.03 -1.57
C ARG A 723 -12.23 -8.86 -2.97
N GLU A 724 -13.52 -9.12 -3.15
CA GLU A 724 -14.23 -9.00 -4.42
C GLU A 724 -14.24 -7.58 -5.01
N TRP A 725 -14.02 -6.54 -4.19
CA TRP A 725 -13.90 -5.15 -4.64
C TRP A 725 -12.45 -4.74 -5.00
N GLY A 726 -11.45 -5.58 -4.73
CA GLY A 726 -10.06 -5.44 -5.21
C GLY A 726 -9.22 -4.29 -4.65
N VAL A 727 -9.82 -3.31 -3.95
CA VAL A 727 -9.06 -2.16 -3.40
C VAL A 727 -8.17 -2.56 -2.22
N GLU A 728 -8.52 -3.61 -1.49
CA GLU A 728 -7.67 -4.17 -0.42
C GLU A 728 -6.35 -4.74 -0.99
N GLN A 729 -6.39 -5.38 -2.17
CA GLN A 729 -5.19 -5.87 -2.86
C GLN A 729 -4.23 -4.71 -3.16
N CYS A 730 -4.74 -3.53 -3.51
CA CYS A 730 -3.93 -2.35 -3.79
C CYS A 730 -3.10 -1.92 -2.55
N ILE A 731 -3.62 -2.12 -1.34
CA ILE A 731 -2.88 -1.86 -0.08
C ILE A 731 -1.78 -2.90 0.11
N ARG A 732 -2.10 -4.19 -0.07
CA ARG A 732 -1.14 -5.29 0.09
C ARG A 732 0.00 -5.22 -0.92
N ASP A 733 -0.32 -5.03 -2.20
CA ASP A 733 0.65 -4.95 -3.30
C ASP A 733 1.51 -3.68 -3.25
N LEU A 734 1.02 -2.62 -2.61
CA LEU A 734 1.75 -1.37 -2.46
C LEU A 734 2.68 -1.36 -1.23
N ARG A 735 2.33 -2.05 -0.13
CA ARG A 735 3.05 -1.93 1.15
C ARG A 735 4.54 -2.29 1.04
N ILE A 736 4.92 -3.21 0.15
CA ILE A 736 6.31 -3.59 -0.14
C ILE A 736 7.16 -2.43 -0.70
N SER A 737 6.55 -1.49 -1.43
CA SER A 737 7.26 -0.38 -2.08
C SER A 737 7.98 0.55 -1.10
N GLN A 738 7.50 0.63 0.14
CA GLN A 738 8.11 1.38 1.22
C GLN A 738 9.27 0.63 1.92
N ILE A 739 9.51 -0.64 1.55
CA ILE A 739 10.41 -1.59 2.24
C ILE A 739 11.61 -1.95 1.35
N TYR A 740 11.37 -2.55 0.18
CA TYR A 740 12.46 -2.97 -0.72
C TYR A 740 13.11 -1.78 -1.45
N GLU A 741 14.17 -2.04 -2.22
CA GLU A 741 15.08 -1.01 -2.77
C GLU A 741 15.69 -0.05 -1.72
N GLY A 742 15.76 -0.52 -0.47
CA GLY A 742 16.11 0.24 0.72
C GLY A 742 14.88 0.89 1.34
N THR A 743 14.62 0.60 2.62
CA THR A 743 13.44 1.08 3.37
C THR A 743 13.34 2.60 3.35
N ASN A 744 12.16 3.15 3.58
CA ASN A 744 11.96 4.60 3.51
C ASN A 744 12.78 5.36 4.58
N GLY A 745 13.09 4.72 5.71
CA GLY A 745 14.09 5.21 6.67
C GLY A 745 15.52 5.25 6.08
N VAL A 746 15.95 4.20 5.38
CA VAL A 746 17.26 4.16 4.71
C VAL A 746 17.37 5.19 3.57
N GLN A 747 16.30 5.44 2.80
CA GLN A 747 16.28 6.53 1.80
C GLN A 747 16.41 7.91 2.47
N SER A 748 15.75 8.09 3.61
CA SER A 748 15.84 9.32 4.39
C SER A 748 17.26 9.57 4.91
N GLN A 749 17.92 8.52 5.39
CA GLN A 749 19.34 8.54 5.80
C GLN A 749 20.29 8.79 4.61
N ASP A 750 20.05 8.18 3.45
CA ASP A 750 20.86 8.41 2.23
C ASP A 750 20.74 9.87 1.79
N LEU A 751 19.51 10.42 1.77
CA LEU A 751 19.25 11.83 1.46
C LEU A 751 20.03 12.76 2.41
N ILE A 752 19.80 12.66 3.72
CA ILE A 752 20.36 13.61 4.70
C ILE A 752 21.86 13.42 4.95
N GLY A 753 22.36 12.19 4.87
CA GLY A 753 23.74 11.83 5.20
C GLY A 753 24.69 11.79 4.00
N ARG A 754 24.19 11.65 2.76
CA ARG A 754 25.04 11.54 1.56
C ARG A 754 24.71 12.52 0.44
N LYS A 755 23.45 12.98 0.30
CA LYS A 755 23.04 13.85 -0.83
C LYS A 755 22.98 15.33 -0.45
N THR A 756 22.39 15.68 0.69
CA THR A 756 22.19 17.09 1.10
C THR A 756 23.46 17.80 1.55
N ILE A 757 24.46 17.07 2.06
CA ILE A 757 25.80 17.60 2.39
C ILE A 757 26.46 18.27 1.16
N LYS A 758 25.95 18.03 -0.06
CA LYS A 758 26.41 18.63 -1.31
C LYS A 758 25.39 19.58 -1.99
N SER A 759 24.23 19.84 -1.39
CA SER A 759 23.13 20.61 -2.02
C SER A 759 22.89 21.96 -1.33
N THR A 760 22.56 22.98 -2.11
CA THR A 760 22.38 24.38 -1.67
C THR A 760 20.94 24.89 -1.77
N GLU A 761 19.94 24.03 -2.03
CA GLU A 761 18.59 24.48 -2.40
C GLU A 761 17.54 24.48 -1.27
N VAL A 762 17.86 23.95 -0.07
CA VAL A 762 16.95 23.91 1.11
C VAL A 762 17.61 24.57 2.33
N GLU A 763 18.27 25.70 2.11
CA GLU A 763 19.32 26.25 2.98
C GLU A 763 18.98 26.27 4.48
N SER A 764 17.89 26.91 4.93
CA SER A 764 17.69 27.16 6.37
C SER A 764 17.47 25.90 7.21
N VAL A 765 16.74 24.91 6.71
CA VAL A 765 16.50 23.65 7.43
C VAL A 765 17.72 22.73 7.31
N THR A 766 18.35 22.67 6.14
CA THR A 766 19.57 21.86 5.93
C THR A 766 20.74 22.41 6.76
N GLN A 767 20.96 23.73 6.81
CA GLN A 767 22.00 24.33 7.64
C GLN A 767 21.76 24.09 9.14
N TYR A 768 20.52 24.22 9.62
CA TYR A 768 20.20 23.88 11.01
C TYR A 768 20.54 22.43 11.37
N ILE A 769 20.23 21.48 10.48
CA ILE A 769 20.63 20.07 10.64
C ILE A 769 22.15 19.91 10.61
N LEU A 770 22.85 20.56 9.67
CA LEU A 770 24.32 20.51 9.56
C LEU A 770 25.04 21.18 10.74
N GLU A 771 24.41 22.13 11.41
CA GLU A 771 24.89 22.73 12.65
C GLU A 771 24.67 21.78 13.84
N ALA A 772 23.44 21.29 14.03
CA ALA A 772 23.12 20.34 15.10
C ALA A 772 23.91 19.02 14.99
N ALA A 773 24.22 18.56 13.77
CA ALA A 773 25.07 17.39 13.52
C ALA A 773 26.52 17.52 14.03
N LYS A 774 27.00 18.74 14.32
CA LYS A 774 28.31 18.98 14.95
C LYS A 774 28.27 18.77 16.46
N GLU A 775 27.08 18.87 17.05
CA GLU A 775 26.85 18.78 18.50
C GLU A 775 26.32 17.40 18.91
N SER A 776 25.53 16.74 18.06
CA SER A 776 25.01 15.38 18.27
C SER A 776 25.14 14.51 17.02
N HIS A 777 25.71 13.32 17.18
CA HIS A 777 25.89 12.33 16.10
C HIS A 777 24.56 11.71 15.66
N ASP A 778 23.59 11.59 16.57
CA ASP A 778 22.30 10.93 16.31
C ASP A 778 21.28 11.84 15.63
N PHE A 779 21.47 13.17 15.72
CA PHE A 779 20.54 14.18 15.20
C PHE A 779 20.20 14.03 13.71
N PRO A 780 21.15 13.77 12.78
CA PRO A 780 20.80 13.55 11.38
C PRO A 780 19.91 12.32 11.18
N ASN A 781 20.07 11.29 12.00
CA ASN A 781 19.25 10.08 11.89
C ASN A 781 17.83 10.32 12.44
N SER A 782 17.71 10.95 13.62
CA SER A 782 16.42 11.26 14.23
C SER A 782 15.56 12.21 13.38
N ALA A 783 16.18 13.17 12.69
CA ALA A 783 15.49 14.12 11.82
C ALA A 783 15.21 13.60 10.39
N ALA A 784 15.77 12.45 10.00
CA ALA A 784 15.85 12.03 8.59
C ALA A 784 14.49 11.96 7.88
N VAL A 785 13.50 11.29 8.48
CA VAL A 785 12.20 11.01 7.86
C VAL A 785 11.36 12.29 7.72
N ASP A 786 11.30 13.12 8.76
CA ASP A 786 10.58 14.40 8.69
C ASP A 786 11.27 15.37 7.71
N TYR A 787 12.60 15.31 7.58
CA TYR A 787 13.32 16.07 6.56
C TYR A 787 13.00 15.59 5.14
N LEU A 788 13.02 14.28 4.88
CA LEU A 788 12.58 13.69 3.60
C LEU A 788 11.17 14.19 3.22
N HIS A 789 10.22 14.11 4.15
CA HIS A 789 8.84 14.57 3.93
C HIS A 789 8.74 16.09 3.72
N ALA A 790 9.55 16.89 4.40
CA ALA A 790 9.62 18.33 4.17
C ALA A 790 10.12 18.67 2.75
N VAL A 791 11.19 18.01 2.28
CA VAL A 791 11.70 18.20 0.91
C VAL A 791 10.73 17.63 -0.14
N GLY A 792 10.01 16.55 0.17
CA GLY A 792 8.92 16.02 -0.64
C GLY A 792 7.78 17.02 -0.84
N LEU A 793 7.29 17.64 0.24
CA LEU A 793 6.27 18.70 0.20
C LEU A 793 6.72 19.93 -0.61
N LEU A 794 7.99 20.33 -0.49
CA LEU A 794 8.58 21.40 -1.32
C LEU A 794 8.66 20.99 -2.80
N SER A 795 9.02 19.73 -3.09
CA SER A 795 9.05 19.18 -4.44
C SER A 795 7.67 19.17 -5.10
N PHE A 796 6.64 18.75 -4.36
CA PHE A 796 5.24 18.82 -4.81
C PHE A 796 4.77 20.27 -4.97
N SER A 797 5.19 21.19 -4.11
CA SER A 797 4.91 22.63 -4.26
C SER A 797 5.47 23.17 -5.56
N TYR A 798 6.71 22.80 -5.91
CA TYR A 798 7.32 23.17 -7.19
C TYR A 798 6.58 22.55 -8.39
N MET A 799 6.19 21.28 -8.31
CA MET A 799 5.37 20.65 -9.35
C MET A 799 4.01 21.34 -9.52
N PHE A 800 3.29 21.65 -8.44
CA PHE A 800 2.03 22.38 -8.51
C PHE A 800 2.19 23.82 -9.02
N ALA A 801 3.29 24.51 -8.70
CA ALA A 801 3.60 25.81 -9.27
C ALA A 801 3.80 25.74 -10.80
N ARG A 802 4.51 24.72 -11.30
CA ARG A 802 4.66 24.49 -12.75
C ARG A 802 3.32 24.12 -13.41
N ILE A 803 2.53 23.23 -12.80
CA ILE A 803 1.18 22.85 -13.24
C ILE A 803 0.27 24.08 -13.33
N ALA A 804 0.26 24.93 -12.31
CA ALA A 804 -0.51 26.17 -12.31
C ALA A 804 -0.01 27.14 -13.39
N ASN A 805 1.30 27.31 -13.55
CA ASN A 805 1.87 28.19 -14.58
C ASN A 805 1.54 27.72 -16.01
N ALA A 806 1.53 26.41 -16.27
CA ALA A 806 1.14 25.83 -17.55
C ALA A 806 -0.37 25.89 -17.83
N ALA A 807 -1.19 26.06 -16.78
CA ALA A 807 -2.66 26.06 -16.85
C ALA A 807 -3.30 27.46 -16.81
N LYS A 808 -2.63 28.47 -16.21
CA LYS A 808 -3.23 29.78 -15.87
C LYS A 808 -3.83 30.53 -17.06
N ASP A 809 -3.22 30.40 -18.24
CA ASP A 809 -3.60 31.12 -19.46
C ASP A 809 -4.43 30.25 -20.44
N LYS A 810 -4.87 29.05 -20.01
CA LYS A 810 -5.56 28.06 -20.86
C LYS A 810 -7.02 27.83 -20.46
N GLU A 811 -7.90 27.70 -21.45
CA GLU A 811 -9.35 27.61 -21.22
C GLU A 811 -9.88 26.19 -21.01
N GLY A 812 -10.92 26.08 -20.17
CA GLY A 812 -11.68 24.85 -19.89
C GLY A 812 -11.42 24.21 -18.52
N GLU A 813 -12.39 23.43 -18.02
CA GLU A 813 -12.32 22.64 -16.77
C GLU A 813 -11.04 21.86 -16.57
N PHE A 814 -10.40 21.38 -17.63
CA PHE A 814 -9.15 20.64 -17.43
C PHE A 814 -8.14 21.53 -16.70
N TYR A 815 -7.87 22.73 -17.23
CA TYR A 815 -6.96 23.70 -16.65
C TYR A 815 -7.54 24.38 -15.40
N LYS A 816 -8.83 24.73 -15.40
CA LYS A 816 -9.51 25.26 -14.18
C LYS A 816 -9.42 24.30 -12.99
N ASN A 817 -9.53 22.99 -13.23
CA ASN A 817 -9.41 21.98 -12.17
C ASN A 817 -7.96 21.80 -11.72
N LYS A 818 -6.97 21.95 -12.62
CA LYS A 818 -5.54 21.97 -12.22
C LYS A 818 -5.26 23.13 -11.27
N LEU A 819 -5.76 24.33 -11.58
CA LEU A 819 -5.64 25.50 -10.70
C LEU A 819 -6.36 25.28 -9.36
N ALA A 820 -7.59 24.75 -9.38
CA ALA A 820 -8.33 24.44 -8.16
C ALA A 820 -7.63 23.38 -7.27
N LEU A 821 -7.03 22.35 -7.88
CA LEU A 821 -6.29 21.32 -7.16
C LEU A 821 -4.95 21.84 -6.60
N ALA A 822 -4.27 22.73 -7.33
CA ALA A 822 -3.09 23.42 -6.81
C ALA A 822 -3.43 24.31 -5.60
N CYS A 823 -4.55 25.04 -5.64
CA CYS A 823 -5.07 25.78 -4.49
C CYS A 823 -5.42 24.85 -3.32
N TYR A 824 -6.05 23.69 -3.58
CA TYR A 824 -6.33 22.69 -2.55
C TYR A 824 -5.05 22.20 -1.88
N PHE A 825 -4.03 21.80 -2.66
CA PHE A 825 -2.74 21.37 -2.12
C PHE A 825 -2.10 22.43 -1.21
N VAL A 826 -2.02 23.68 -1.69
CA VAL A 826 -1.44 24.81 -0.92
C VAL A 826 -2.20 25.09 0.38
N GLN A 827 -3.53 24.95 0.39
CA GLN A 827 -4.37 25.27 1.55
C GLN A 827 -4.59 24.10 2.51
N ARG A 828 -4.44 22.85 2.07
CA ARG A 828 -4.86 21.65 2.81
C ARG A 828 -3.77 20.61 3.07
N ILE A 829 -2.69 20.59 2.27
CA ILE A 829 -1.61 19.60 2.37
C ILE A 829 -0.29 20.28 2.74
N LEU A 830 0.08 21.35 2.03
CA LEU A 830 1.33 22.08 2.29
C LEU A 830 1.53 22.59 3.74
N PRO A 831 0.48 22.92 4.54
CA PRO A 831 0.67 23.28 5.95
C PRO A 831 1.36 22.19 6.81
N GLU A 832 1.34 20.92 6.39
CA GLU A 832 2.10 19.84 7.05
C GLU A 832 3.61 20.14 7.13
N LEU A 833 4.16 20.93 6.19
CA LEU A 833 5.57 21.33 6.18
C LEU A 833 5.97 22.04 7.49
N ALA A 834 5.09 22.87 8.06
CA ALA A 834 5.34 23.54 9.32
C ALA A 834 5.41 22.54 10.50
N VAL A 835 4.60 21.48 10.46
CA VAL A 835 4.62 20.39 11.46
C VAL A 835 5.92 19.59 11.34
N ARG A 836 6.33 19.22 10.11
CA ARG A 836 7.61 18.51 9.86
C ARG A 836 8.82 19.32 10.35
N ILE A 837 8.87 20.62 10.03
CA ILE A 837 9.93 21.53 10.51
C ILE A 837 9.94 21.65 12.05
N THR A 838 8.76 21.60 12.69
CA THR A 838 8.66 21.64 14.16
C THR A 838 9.21 20.35 14.79
N LYS A 839 8.93 19.18 14.21
CA LYS A 839 9.51 17.90 14.66
C LYS A 839 11.04 17.84 14.50
N ILE A 840 11.57 18.29 13.36
CA ILE A 840 13.03 18.39 13.15
C ILE A 840 13.71 19.24 14.25
N LYS A 841 13.02 20.27 14.74
CA LYS A 841 13.53 21.18 15.78
C LYS A 841 13.39 20.67 17.22
N SER A 842 12.77 19.52 17.49
CA SER A 842 12.69 18.97 18.85
C SER A 842 13.95 18.25 19.33
N GLY A 843 14.92 18.01 18.44
CA GLY A 843 16.20 17.36 18.77
C GLY A 843 16.17 15.83 18.74
N ALA A 844 17.34 15.22 18.97
CA ALA A 844 17.51 13.77 19.04
C ALA A 844 17.07 13.21 20.40
N ASP A 845 17.32 13.95 21.48
CA ASP A 845 17.15 13.54 22.88
C ASP A 845 15.72 13.04 23.20
N VAL A 846 14.70 13.58 22.52
CA VAL A 846 13.30 13.14 22.69
C VAL A 846 13.03 11.73 22.16
N ILE A 847 13.98 11.14 21.41
CA ILE A 847 13.97 9.75 20.96
C ILE A 847 15.08 8.95 21.66
N MET A 848 16.30 9.50 21.75
CA MET A 848 17.49 8.75 22.19
C MET A 848 17.61 8.58 23.72
N ASN A 849 16.78 9.25 24.53
CA ASN A 849 16.80 9.12 25.99
C ASN A 849 16.11 7.86 26.53
N PHE A 850 15.42 7.07 25.69
CA PHE A 850 14.83 5.79 26.09
C PHE A 850 15.88 4.68 26.03
N SER A 851 15.99 3.86 27.09
CA SER A 851 16.87 2.69 27.10
C SER A 851 16.35 1.57 26.20
N GLU A 852 17.23 0.67 25.74
CA GLU A 852 16.81 -0.52 24.99
C GLU A 852 15.79 -1.36 25.78
N ASP A 853 16.02 -1.52 27.10
CA ASP A 853 15.12 -2.21 28.04
C ASP A 853 13.69 -1.65 28.05
N TYR A 854 13.49 -0.34 27.78
CA TYR A 854 12.16 0.28 27.75
C TYR A 854 11.26 -0.34 26.67
N PHE A 855 11.86 -0.78 25.56
CA PHE A 855 11.14 -1.38 24.43
C PHE A 855 10.96 -2.89 24.56
N THR A 856 11.72 -3.57 25.43
CA THR A 856 11.73 -5.04 25.56
C THR A 856 11.10 -5.56 26.85
N THR A 857 10.95 -4.73 27.90
CA THR A 857 10.34 -5.14 29.18
C THR A 857 8.83 -4.89 29.28
N GLN A 858 8.21 -4.37 28.23
CA GLN A 858 6.76 -4.11 28.13
C GLN A 858 6.07 -4.86 26.98
N ALA A 859 6.81 -5.72 26.28
CA ALA A 859 6.33 -6.59 25.20
C ALA A 859 6.30 -8.05 25.68
#